data_AF-A0A4R0R813-F1
#
_entry.id   AF-A0A4R0R813-F1
#
_cell.length_a   1.000
_cell.length_b   1.000
_cell.length_c   1.000
_cell.angle_alpha   90.00
_cell.angle_beta   90.00
_cell.angle_gamma   90.00
#
_symmetry.space_group_name_H-M   'P 1'
#
loop_
_entity.id
_entity.type
_entity.pdbx_description
1 polymer ?
#
loop_
_entity_poly.entity_id
_entity_poly.type
_entity_poly.pdbx_seq_one_letter_code
_entity_poly.pdbx_strand_id
1 'polypeptide(L)'
;SKTPEPADWERLLAYADRVRSITYNEAYNNVAPTIFAVIEELRPKQFILPKLTALTWKAETAAGLERSRLFLNPGLQSLTIEMGNKYAKMGDFLNYIMEKTALTTFSFTLHSNLPDNFIDIMQPYSHFQKLALMAPGALAARVGKWTSSLPFLHSFSLDLSNRTTTAVEGFFDDISLGSGYSTPSSVGGTDSGIFSGDELDFSDIRKSAVRLTSDGPRHGAFANLQQIQLTGDTANVATFLKHITSPLSQIDLIIEDPPARDDWQDLCNLICDQFSDTLLSLRVTATSGSRFAELVRSTSRGGDVQLRHLPLEHFAFLSRLQRLEIDLPESAIFHNKDIAHIARVCPNLEVLRLCGQAKFPPSVGSPYLTLEGLVPLTRECKRLHTLSVVLNALEGQPETFLTRDVCSRSLQRLNVGHSWIKDPLGAAVLLSHLAPYLESIKWFSQTTRVGTLDATSAAWQKVSDLLPHLQSIRLMERSLLLREHAVVSRMMCEVMVDATPSTVSRGVTAAPKYVDHAVEVFPEVSEAAVDAVPHTSSIAIGATPELVDAGVTAEPVMVDAGIEAMPETAEMAIETVFVEEEHEPEPTYFISPVISSYIPSVNTVINLPVRAVKVYTYYLTYPLRFMLSFTPSMPIPILTEKQPKSPEIEEVFLEKDMQPMETMPSMPPMPSLYQNALTEAESPVSPDTLHNESDAHLTNATSSESAQSLNDTNTPWSEPTHPKTEAHQHVHASQKGRYTNATIGATNATRQSLEFVSAQLPSRPWYTRPINYNLYNMAEVKKQEKDYTKEVDALLPEAKSLAESGKLQDALDKLYALEKQTRNASDLKSTTRLVKEISQLAYDARNHELLNGSIQTLSKKHGQLKVAIQELVEQAVGWLDEIKKRDGQEKWLQLIETLRTVTEGKLFLETPRARVTLLLSKYHESLIKSPEQTSPTAKECLQTASDLLSDLQVETYSSMERREKTEFILEQMRLLIALARVKDSEKKPSDDKKDIMGGGEGEWVKVRVGGRKVNESFLAEKANEDLKLKYYNMMIEYALNQSEYLDAAKYYYKVWETPSIKEDENGRGRAALERIVYYVVLAPHDNEQSDMLHRLFNDSALLRLDLQYALVKCFTTQELMRWPGIESIYGPNLRQTDVFTSEKLWEDLHTRVIEHNIRIVAKYYTRITLPRLTTLLDLSPKQAEEILCRLVVSGTIWARIDRPTGIVNFRSSKSAEEVMNDWSSDMQRLLSLVEKTWMGVNAAQAAQARVKA
;
A
#
# COMPACT_ATOMS: atom_id res chain seq x y z
N SER A 1 44.23 -11.33 -10.28
CA SER A 1 44.73 -9.95 -10.02
C SER A 1 46.07 -10.00 -9.27
N LYS A 2 46.82 -8.88 -9.10
CA LYS A 2 48.05 -8.88 -8.27
C LYS A 2 47.67 -8.85 -6.78
N THR A 3 48.32 -9.66 -5.96
CA THR A 3 48.22 -9.60 -4.49
C THR A 3 48.95 -8.36 -3.95
N PRO A 4 48.49 -7.76 -2.84
CA PRO A 4 49.14 -6.59 -2.23
C PRO A 4 50.52 -6.97 -1.67
N GLU A 5 51.55 -6.18 -2.02
CA GLU A 5 52.89 -6.33 -1.47
C GLU A 5 53.01 -5.64 -0.09
N PRO A 6 54.00 -5.97 0.76
CA PRO A 6 54.18 -5.32 2.05
C PRO A 6 54.24 -3.78 1.99
N ALA A 7 54.83 -3.22 0.93
CA ALA A 7 54.89 -1.77 0.70
C ALA A 7 53.51 -1.14 0.39
N ASP A 8 52.56 -1.90 -0.16
CA ASP A 8 51.19 -1.41 -0.37
C ASP A 8 50.41 -1.38 0.94
N TRP A 9 50.67 -2.33 1.83
CA TRP A 9 50.13 -2.32 3.20
C TRP A 9 50.68 -1.15 4.03
N GLU A 10 51.96 -0.80 3.92
CA GLU A 10 52.52 0.39 4.59
C GLU A 10 51.80 1.68 4.16
N ARG A 11 51.58 1.85 2.85
CA ARG A 11 50.80 2.97 2.29
C ARG A 11 49.38 3.00 2.85
N LEU A 12 48.68 1.87 2.89
CA LEU A 12 47.32 1.78 3.41
C LEU A 12 47.26 2.09 4.91
N LEU A 13 48.19 1.55 5.70
CA LEU A 13 48.27 1.77 7.14
C LEU A 13 48.56 3.22 7.52
N ALA A 14 49.29 3.98 6.69
CA ALA A 14 49.50 5.42 6.90
C ALA A 14 48.20 6.25 6.88
N TYR A 15 47.16 5.78 6.18
CA TYR A 15 45.83 6.41 6.17
C TYR A 15 44.82 5.75 7.13
N ALA A 16 45.01 4.47 7.48
CA ALA A 16 44.11 3.71 8.35
C ALA A 16 43.76 4.43 9.67
N ASP A 17 44.75 5.05 10.31
CA ASP A 17 44.60 5.79 11.57
C ASP A 17 43.72 7.06 11.45
N ARG A 18 43.47 7.54 10.22
CA ARG A 18 42.65 8.72 9.92
C ARG A 18 41.19 8.36 9.62
N VAL A 19 40.89 7.11 9.29
CA VAL A 19 39.52 6.65 8.97
C VAL A 19 38.67 6.63 10.25
N ARG A 20 37.48 7.24 10.22
CA ARG A 20 36.53 7.28 11.36
C ARG A 20 35.19 6.63 11.04
N SER A 21 34.72 6.72 9.80
CA SER A 21 33.48 6.10 9.34
C SER A 21 33.73 5.33 8.04
N ILE A 22 33.04 4.20 7.87
CA ILE A 22 32.94 3.45 6.62
C ILE A 22 31.48 3.14 6.32
N THR A 23 31.12 3.27 5.04
CA THR A 23 29.85 2.80 4.49
C THR A 23 30.13 1.79 3.39
N TYR A 24 29.63 0.57 3.53
CA TYR A 24 29.61 -0.46 2.50
C TYR A 24 28.17 -0.79 2.10
N ASN A 25 27.96 -1.07 0.82
CA ASN A 25 26.70 -1.55 0.28
C ASN A 25 26.97 -2.60 -0.81
N GLU A 26 26.59 -3.85 -0.54
CA GLU A 26 26.79 -4.99 -1.46
C GLU A 26 26.07 -4.76 -2.80
N ALA A 27 24.90 -4.12 -2.78
CA ALA A 27 24.06 -3.83 -3.96
C ALA A 27 24.75 -2.98 -5.04
N TYR A 28 25.74 -2.16 -4.68
CA TYR A 28 26.49 -1.36 -5.66
C TYR A 28 27.58 -2.17 -6.39
N ASN A 29 27.97 -3.34 -5.87
CA ASN A 29 28.98 -4.25 -6.44
C ASN A 29 30.34 -3.59 -6.81
N ASN A 30 30.65 -2.42 -6.22
CA ASN A 30 31.87 -1.64 -6.49
C ASN A 30 33.17 -2.31 -5.99
N VAL A 31 33.07 -3.42 -5.25
CA VAL A 31 34.19 -4.10 -4.60
C VAL A 31 34.06 -5.60 -4.81
N ALA A 32 34.99 -6.19 -5.56
CA ALA A 32 34.98 -7.62 -5.88
C ALA A 32 35.00 -8.49 -4.60
N PRO A 33 34.04 -9.42 -4.40
CA PRO A 33 33.94 -10.20 -3.16
C PRO A 33 35.18 -11.00 -2.73
N THR A 34 36.06 -11.33 -3.69
CA THR A 34 37.34 -12.03 -3.44
C THR A 34 38.34 -11.19 -2.66
N ILE A 35 38.27 -9.85 -2.72
CA ILE A 35 39.26 -8.98 -2.05
C ILE A 35 39.21 -9.12 -0.53
N PHE A 36 38.05 -9.41 0.05
CA PHE A 36 37.88 -9.56 1.49
C PHE A 36 38.64 -10.78 2.04
N ALA A 37 38.69 -11.89 1.29
CA ALA A 37 39.49 -13.06 1.66
C ALA A 37 41.00 -12.77 1.57
N VAL A 38 41.44 -12.08 0.51
CA VAL A 38 42.85 -11.64 0.36
C VAL A 38 43.26 -10.67 1.48
N ILE A 39 42.35 -9.80 1.91
CA ILE A 39 42.54 -8.89 3.05
C ILE A 39 42.58 -9.66 4.37
N GLU A 40 41.75 -10.70 4.54
CA GLU A 40 41.73 -11.52 5.75
C GLU A 40 43.00 -12.36 5.95
N GLU A 41 43.54 -12.90 4.85
CA GLU A 41 44.75 -13.71 4.81
C GLU A 41 46.04 -12.89 4.92
N LEU A 42 46.14 -11.75 4.23
CA LEU A 42 47.38 -10.98 4.10
C LEU A 42 47.49 -9.75 5.03
N ARG A 43 46.52 -9.52 5.93
CA ARG A 43 46.54 -8.36 6.84
C ARG A 43 47.76 -8.37 7.79
N PRO A 44 48.55 -7.28 7.86
CA PRO A 44 49.70 -7.18 8.76
C PRO A 44 49.33 -6.86 10.23
N LYS A 45 48.06 -6.60 10.52
CA LYS A 45 47.53 -6.24 11.85
C LYS A 45 46.16 -6.89 12.05
N GLN A 46 45.84 -7.26 13.30
CA GLN A 46 44.54 -7.84 13.68
C GLN A 46 43.37 -6.96 13.23
N PHE A 47 43.43 -5.66 13.56
CA PHE A 47 42.51 -4.63 13.10
C PHE A 47 43.21 -3.76 12.06
N ILE A 48 42.69 -3.77 10.83
CA ILE A 48 43.22 -2.96 9.72
C ILE A 48 42.96 -1.47 9.95
N LEU A 49 41.83 -1.14 10.60
CA LEU A 49 41.39 0.22 10.92
C LEU A 49 41.20 0.36 12.44
N PRO A 50 42.27 0.60 13.21
CA PRO A 50 42.24 0.57 14.68
C PRO A 50 41.54 1.79 15.31
N LYS A 51 41.18 2.80 14.50
CA LYS A 51 40.55 4.06 14.92
C LYS A 51 39.21 4.34 14.21
N LEU A 52 38.60 3.30 13.62
CA LEU A 52 37.24 3.38 13.07
C LEU A 52 36.22 3.43 14.22
N THR A 53 35.38 4.47 14.23
CA THR A 53 34.36 4.71 15.28
C THR A 53 32.92 4.47 14.80
N ALA A 54 32.68 4.48 13.48
CA ALA A 54 31.38 4.20 12.88
C ALA A 54 31.48 3.22 11.69
N LEU A 55 30.54 2.29 11.60
CA LEU A 55 30.45 1.32 10.50
C LEU A 55 28.99 1.20 10.02
N THR A 56 28.77 1.41 8.73
CA THR A 56 27.49 1.16 8.05
C THR A 56 27.68 0.05 7.02
N TRP A 57 26.93 -1.03 7.14
CA TRP A 57 27.11 -2.23 6.33
C TRP A 57 25.76 -2.76 5.82
N LYS A 58 25.45 -2.49 4.55
CA LYS A 58 24.29 -3.04 3.85
C LYS A 58 24.71 -4.31 3.10
N ALA A 59 24.09 -5.45 3.42
CA ALA A 59 24.40 -6.75 2.84
C ALA A 59 23.15 -7.44 2.29
N GLU A 60 23.23 -7.96 1.08
CA GLU A 60 22.16 -8.77 0.48
C GLU A 60 22.37 -10.26 0.76
N THR A 61 23.62 -10.67 0.97
CA THR A 61 24.01 -12.07 1.17
C THR A 61 24.55 -12.33 2.59
N ALA A 62 24.37 -13.56 3.07
CA ALA A 62 24.95 -14.01 4.35
C ALA A 62 26.48 -13.93 4.36
N ALA A 63 27.13 -14.21 3.22
CA ALA A 63 28.58 -14.03 3.07
C ALA A 63 28.98 -12.54 3.05
N GLY A 64 28.11 -11.67 2.53
CA GLY A 64 28.23 -10.20 2.61
C GLY A 64 28.24 -9.72 4.05
N LEU A 65 27.36 -10.23 4.91
CA LEU A 65 27.37 -9.92 6.34
C LEU A 65 28.66 -10.39 7.02
N GLU A 66 29.06 -11.64 6.82
CA GLU A 66 30.23 -12.22 7.52
C GLU A 66 31.54 -11.45 7.25
N ARG A 67 31.70 -10.88 6.04
CA ARG A 67 32.85 -10.00 5.71
C ARG A 67 32.95 -8.74 6.59
N SER A 68 31.85 -8.29 7.21
CA SER A 68 31.87 -7.14 8.13
C SER A 68 32.75 -7.38 9.36
N ARG A 69 32.95 -8.64 9.77
CA ARG A 69 33.80 -9.03 10.91
C ARG A 69 35.24 -8.53 10.80
N LEU A 70 35.73 -8.26 9.58
CA LEU A 70 37.06 -7.69 9.32
C LEU A 70 37.21 -6.23 9.78
N PHE A 71 36.09 -5.52 9.98
CA PHE A 71 36.04 -4.09 10.31
C PHE A 71 35.48 -3.81 11.71
N LEU A 72 34.98 -4.82 12.42
CA LEU A 72 34.59 -4.71 13.83
C LEU A 72 35.84 -4.55 14.72
N ASN A 73 35.86 -3.53 15.58
CA ASN A 73 36.95 -3.27 16.52
C ASN A 73 36.39 -2.78 17.88
N PRO A 74 37.17 -2.86 18.99
CA PRO A 74 36.69 -2.47 20.33
C PRO A 74 36.36 -0.98 20.52
N GLY A 75 36.90 -0.10 19.68
CA GLY A 75 36.63 1.34 19.67
C GLY A 75 35.43 1.75 18.80
N LEU A 76 34.71 0.78 18.21
CA LEU A 76 33.51 1.04 17.42
C LEU A 76 32.36 1.48 18.33
N GLN A 77 31.85 2.70 18.09
CA GLN A 77 30.78 3.33 18.87
C GLN A 77 29.44 3.29 18.13
N SER A 78 29.46 3.32 16.80
CA SER A 78 28.27 3.33 15.96
C SER A 78 28.28 2.20 14.94
N LEU A 79 27.22 1.40 14.90
CA LEU A 79 27.05 0.29 13.98
C LEU A 79 25.65 0.33 13.36
N THR A 80 25.60 0.35 12.03
CA THR A 80 24.37 0.23 11.23
C THR A 80 24.48 -1.00 10.33
N ILE A 81 23.56 -1.96 10.49
CA ILE A 81 23.51 -3.20 9.69
C ILE A 81 22.12 -3.32 9.06
N GLU A 82 22.11 -3.64 7.77
CA GLU A 82 20.90 -3.78 6.95
C GLU A 82 21.01 -5.04 6.10
N MET A 83 19.96 -5.87 6.11
CA MET A 83 20.02 -7.23 5.55
C MET A 83 18.85 -7.60 4.64
N GLY A 84 19.20 -7.91 3.38
CA GLY A 84 18.24 -8.36 2.36
C GLY A 84 17.61 -9.74 2.62
N ASN A 85 18.36 -10.70 3.16
CA ASN A 85 17.96 -12.11 3.24
C ASN A 85 18.10 -12.73 4.64
N LYS A 86 17.28 -13.74 4.94
CA LYS A 86 17.25 -14.48 6.22
C LYS A 86 18.60 -15.16 6.50
N TYR A 87 19.20 -14.85 7.64
CA TYR A 87 20.47 -15.43 8.09
C TYR A 87 20.27 -16.41 9.27
N ALA A 88 20.72 -17.66 9.09
CA ALA A 88 20.45 -18.75 10.05
C ALA A 88 21.27 -18.66 11.36
N LYS A 89 22.37 -17.92 11.39
CA LYS A 89 23.27 -17.79 12.56
C LYS A 89 23.29 -16.37 13.15
N MET A 90 22.15 -15.68 13.07
CA MET A 90 22.06 -14.29 13.52
C MET A 90 22.39 -14.12 15.02
N GLY A 91 21.94 -15.03 15.89
CA GLY A 91 22.27 -15.00 17.31
C GLY A 91 23.79 -15.09 17.58
N ASP A 92 24.51 -15.97 16.88
CA ASP A 92 25.96 -16.11 16.99
C ASP A 92 26.69 -14.82 16.59
N PHE A 93 26.21 -14.17 15.52
CA PHE A 93 26.79 -12.94 14.98
C PHE A 93 26.50 -11.71 15.85
N LEU A 94 25.29 -11.58 16.40
CA LEU A 94 24.97 -10.53 17.37
C LEU A 94 25.78 -10.68 18.66
N ASN A 95 25.92 -11.90 19.20
CA ASN A 95 26.83 -12.17 20.31
C ASN A 95 28.26 -11.75 19.98
N TYR A 96 28.76 -12.09 18.79
CA TYR A 96 30.12 -11.70 18.37
C TYR A 96 30.31 -10.18 18.26
N ILE A 97 29.32 -9.41 17.78
CA ILE A 97 29.38 -7.95 17.81
C ILE A 97 29.47 -7.45 19.26
N MET A 98 28.56 -7.91 20.11
CA MET A 98 28.39 -7.40 21.47
C MET A 98 29.58 -7.75 22.38
N GLU A 99 30.21 -8.92 22.17
CA GLU A 99 31.45 -9.32 22.87
C GLU A 99 32.68 -8.50 22.43
N LYS A 100 32.68 -7.91 21.23
CA LYS A 100 33.86 -7.25 20.63
C LYS A 100 33.77 -5.74 20.47
N THR A 101 32.64 -5.10 20.81
CA THR A 101 32.40 -3.67 20.54
C THR A 101 31.69 -2.96 21.69
N ALA A 102 31.98 -1.67 21.88
CA ALA A 102 31.42 -0.82 22.95
C ALA A 102 30.43 0.21 22.36
N LEU A 103 29.34 -0.28 21.78
CA LEU A 103 28.41 0.52 20.99
C LEU A 103 27.55 1.48 21.83
N THR A 104 27.53 2.75 21.43
CA THR A 104 26.58 3.76 21.92
C THR A 104 25.44 4.01 20.91
N THR A 105 25.65 3.66 19.64
CA THR A 105 24.66 3.74 18.56
C THR A 105 24.54 2.38 17.87
N PHE A 106 23.35 1.80 17.88
CA PHE A 106 23.06 0.55 17.18
C PHE A 106 21.82 0.71 16.29
N SER A 107 21.96 0.39 15.01
CA SER A 107 20.89 0.42 14.02
C SER A 107 20.86 -0.91 13.27
N PHE A 108 19.70 -1.55 13.23
CA PHE A 108 19.56 -2.94 12.80
C PHE A 108 18.26 -3.13 12.03
N THR A 109 18.38 -3.48 10.74
CA THR A 109 17.23 -3.67 9.86
C THR A 109 17.25 -5.07 9.23
N LEU A 110 16.13 -5.79 9.36
CA LEU A 110 15.94 -7.16 8.87
C LEU A 110 14.58 -7.31 8.18
N HIS A 111 14.54 -7.97 7.03
CA HIS A 111 13.28 -8.40 6.42
C HIS A 111 12.74 -9.74 6.97
N SER A 112 13.42 -10.33 7.96
CA SER A 112 12.98 -11.53 8.67
C SER A 112 12.83 -11.27 10.17
N ASN A 113 12.02 -12.08 10.86
CA ASN A 113 11.83 -12.01 12.32
C ASN A 113 13.15 -11.90 13.09
N LEU A 114 13.14 -11.12 14.17
CA LEU A 114 14.20 -11.12 15.18
C LEU A 114 14.44 -12.54 15.74
N PRO A 115 15.68 -12.89 16.12
CA PRO A 115 15.97 -14.14 16.85
C PRO A 115 15.25 -14.19 18.20
N ASP A 116 14.77 -15.38 18.61
CA ASP A 116 14.05 -15.55 19.88
C ASP A 116 14.91 -15.18 21.11
N ASN A 117 16.22 -15.38 21.01
CA ASN A 117 17.21 -15.02 22.03
C ASN A 117 17.74 -13.57 21.94
N PHE A 118 17.18 -12.72 21.06
CA PHE A 118 17.65 -11.34 20.84
C PHE A 118 17.72 -10.52 22.15
N ILE A 119 16.67 -10.57 22.97
CA ILE A 119 16.66 -9.83 24.24
C ILE A 119 17.69 -10.38 25.22
N ASP A 120 17.90 -11.69 25.26
CA ASP A 120 18.85 -12.32 26.19
C ASP A 120 20.30 -11.96 25.84
N ILE A 121 20.58 -11.69 24.55
CA ILE A 121 21.86 -11.16 24.04
C ILE A 121 22.03 -9.66 24.35
N MET A 122 20.96 -8.87 24.19
CA MET A 122 21.03 -7.40 24.22
C MET A 122 20.80 -6.79 25.61
N GLN A 123 20.12 -7.50 26.52
CA GLN A 123 19.80 -7.04 27.88
C GLN A 123 21.02 -6.65 28.74
N PRO A 124 22.21 -7.28 28.63
CA PRO A 124 23.40 -6.83 29.36
C PRO A 124 23.93 -5.45 28.95
N TYR A 125 23.52 -4.92 27.79
CA TYR A 125 24.11 -3.73 27.17
C TYR A 125 23.22 -2.50 27.36
N SER A 126 23.47 -1.75 28.45
CA SER A 126 22.66 -0.59 28.87
C SER A 126 23.20 0.78 28.39
N HIS A 127 24.30 0.80 27.65
CA HIS A 127 25.01 2.03 27.24
C HIS A 127 24.50 2.68 25.93
N PHE A 128 23.46 2.12 25.30
CA PHE A 128 22.91 2.66 24.06
C PHE A 128 22.30 4.06 24.26
N GLN A 129 22.85 5.03 23.52
CA GLN A 129 22.34 6.40 23.40
C GLN A 129 21.39 6.56 22.22
N LYS A 130 21.62 5.80 21.15
CA LYS A 130 20.78 5.72 19.96
C LYS A 130 20.49 4.28 19.59
N LEU A 131 19.23 3.94 19.39
CA LEU A 131 18.78 2.59 19.04
C LEU A 131 17.74 2.64 17.93
N ALA A 132 17.98 1.90 16.83
CA ALA A 132 17.03 1.77 15.72
C ALA A 132 16.78 0.29 15.39
N LEU A 133 15.51 -0.13 15.41
CA LEU A 133 15.08 -1.51 15.20
C LEU A 133 14.00 -1.56 14.11
N MET A 134 14.38 -2.00 12.91
CA MET A 134 13.44 -2.16 11.78
C MET A 134 13.40 -3.64 11.39
N ALA A 135 12.71 -4.44 12.21
CA ALA A 135 12.62 -5.89 12.03
C ALA A 135 11.26 -6.43 12.51
N PRO A 136 10.64 -7.39 11.80
CA PRO A 136 9.48 -8.10 12.31
C PRO A 136 9.74 -8.69 13.71
N GLY A 137 8.84 -8.43 14.65
CA GLY A 137 8.99 -8.82 16.06
C GLY A 137 9.61 -7.75 16.97
N ALA A 138 10.13 -6.62 16.44
CA ALA A 138 10.64 -5.53 17.27
C ALA A 138 9.58 -4.86 18.17
N LEU A 139 8.29 -5.08 17.89
CA LEU A 139 7.14 -4.61 18.66
C LEU A 139 6.71 -5.53 19.83
N ALA A 140 7.44 -6.63 20.11
CA ALA A 140 7.09 -7.50 21.24
C ALA A 140 7.31 -6.80 22.60
N ALA A 141 6.42 -7.06 23.56
CA ALA A 141 6.42 -6.44 24.90
C ALA A 141 7.80 -6.52 25.63
N ARG A 142 8.51 -7.65 25.53
CA ARG A 142 9.88 -7.80 26.05
C ARG A 142 10.87 -6.76 25.48
N VAL A 143 10.71 -6.37 24.21
CA VAL A 143 11.52 -5.33 23.55
C VAL A 143 11.15 -3.96 24.09
N GLY A 144 9.86 -3.66 24.27
CA GLY A 144 9.41 -2.43 24.93
C GLY A 144 9.94 -2.29 26.35
N LYS A 145 9.88 -3.37 27.15
CA LYS A 145 10.48 -3.44 28.49
C LYS A 145 11.97 -3.13 28.51
N TRP A 146 12.74 -3.78 27.64
CA TRP A 146 14.18 -3.57 27.54
C TRP A 146 14.50 -2.14 27.08
N THR A 147 13.92 -1.69 25.97
CA THR A 147 14.22 -0.36 25.39
C THR A 147 13.81 0.78 26.29
N SER A 148 12.66 0.69 26.97
CA SER A 148 12.21 1.70 27.94
C SER A 148 13.05 1.74 29.23
N SER A 149 13.79 0.66 29.55
CA SER A 149 14.70 0.57 30.69
C SER A 149 16.12 1.13 30.43
N LEU A 150 16.47 1.48 29.19
CA LEU A 150 17.80 1.98 28.83
C LEU A 150 18.02 3.41 29.38
N PRO A 151 18.89 3.62 30.39
CA PRO A 151 18.97 4.89 31.12
C PRO A 151 19.57 6.03 30.28
N PHE A 152 20.32 5.72 29.22
CA PHE A 152 21.01 6.69 28.37
C PHE A 152 20.35 6.87 27.00
N LEU A 153 19.18 6.28 26.74
CA LEU A 153 18.54 6.32 25.42
C LEU A 153 17.93 7.70 25.11
N HIS A 154 18.64 8.48 24.28
CA HIS A 154 18.21 9.82 23.85
C HIS A 154 17.48 9.78 22.50
N SER A 155 17.72 8.75 21.67
CA SER A 155 17.16 8.62 20.32
C SER A 155 16.69 7.19 20.05
N PHE A 156 15.43 7.02 19.69
CA PHE A 156 14.82 5.72 19.39
C PHE A 156 14.16 5.72 18.02
N SER A 157 14.27 4.61 17.29
CA SER A 157 13.65 4.43 15.97
C SER A 157 13.04 3.04 15.82
N LEU A 158 11.80 2.98 15.34
CA LEU A 158 11.00 1.76 15.27
C LEU A 158 10.10 1.75 14.01
N ASP A 159 9.91 0.55 13.44
CA ASP A 159 9.02 0.31 12.31
C ASP A 159 7.68 -0.29 12.77
N LEU A 160 6.60 0.42 12.46
CA LEU A 160 5.20 0.10 12.76
C LEU A 160 4.41 -0.28 11.49
N SER A 161 5.01 -0.28 10.29
CA SER A 161 4.30 -0.62 9.04
C SER A 161 3.79 -2.07 9.05
N ASN A 162 2.58 -2.27 8.50
CA ASN A 162 1.89 -3.56 8.44
C ASN A 162 1.60 -4.16 9.83
N ARG A 163 1.14 -3.32 10.79
CA ARG A 163 0.80 -3.72 12.17
C ARG A 163 -0.59 -3.23 12.53
N THR A 164 -1.26 -3.93 13.46
CA THR A 164 -2.48 -3.44 14.08
C THR A 164 -2.14 -2.49 15.22
N THR A 165 -3.02 -1.51 15.49
CA THR A 165 -2.91 -0.62 16.65
C THR A 165 -2.79 -1.40 17.96
N THR A 166 -3.50 -2.53 18.10
CA THR A 166 -3.39 -3.44 19.25
C THR A 166 -1.99 -4.04 19.43
N ALA A 167 -1.23 -4.27 18.36
CA ALA A 167 0.16 -4.73 18.44
C ALA A 167 1.13 -3.57 18.75
N VAL A 168 0.71 -2.32 18.53
CA VAL A 168 1.44 -1.12 18.97
C VAL A 168 1.18 -0.81 20.44
N GLU A 169 -0.06 -0.96 20.93
CA GLU A 169 -0.37 -0.85 22.36
C GLU A 169 0.32 -1.98 23.16
N GLY A 170 0.31 -3.23 22.64
CA GLY A 170 0.96 -4.39 23.27
C GLY A 170 2.49 -4.32 23.39
N PHE A 171 3.16 -3.37 22.73
CA PHE A 171 4.58 -3.06 22.99
C PHE A 171 4.80 -2.51 24.41
N PHE A 172 3.78 -1.87 24.98
CA PHE A 172 3.86 -1.19 26.28
C PHE A 172 3.38 -2.06 27.47
N ASP A 173 2.75 -3.22 27.24
CA ASP A 173 2.15 -4.07 28.28
C ASP A 173 3.12 -4.47 29.41
N ASP A 174 4.36 -4.82 29.05
CA ASP A 174 5.39 -5.22 30.00
C ASP A 174 6.00 -4.03 30.78
N ILE A 175 5.71 -2.79 30.38
CA ILE A 175 6.39 -1.59 30.88
C ILE A 175 5.68 -1.08 32.13
N SER A 176 6.26 -1.36 33.29
CA SER A 176 5.67 -1.06 34.59
C SER A 176 5.56 0.44 34.85
N LEU A 177 4.36 1.00 34.75
CA LEU A 177 4.01 2.28 35.36
C LEU A 177 4.26 2.21 36.88
N GLY A 178 4.70 3.32 37.46
CA GLY A 178 5.25 3.39 38.82
C GLY A 178 4.38 2.76 39.92
N SER A 179 5.04 2.20 40.94
CA SER A 179 4.43 1.38 42.00
C SER A 179 3.23 2.05 42.69
N GLY A 180 2.06 1.43 42.54
CA GLY A 180 0.80 1.87 43.17
C GLY A 180 -0.41 1.07 42.70
N TYR A 181 -0.42 0.65 41.42
CA TYR A 181 -1.49 -0.15 40.82
C TYR A 181 -1.04 -1.57 40.49
N SER A 182 -1.01 -2.44 41.50
CA SER A 182 -0.73 -3.87 41.33
C SER A 182 -2.03 -4.67 41.18
N THR A 183 -2.21 -5.30 40.02
CA THR A 183 -3.13 -6.44 39.82
C THR A 183 -2.36 -7.56 39.11
N PRO A 184 -2.52 -8.85 39.49
CA PRO A 184 -1.56 -9.88 39.14
C PRO A 184 -1.84 -10.57 37.80
N SER A 185 -0.86 -10.52 36.88
CA SER A 185 -0.86 -11.25 35.60
C SER A 185 0.35 -12.19 35.46
N SER A 186 0.79 -12.82 36.56
CA SER A 186 1.82 -13.85 36.50
C SER A 186 1.66 -14.95 37.56
N VAL A 187 0.92 -15.99 37.18
CA VAL A 187 1.12 -17.36 37.70
C VAL A 187 1.02 -18.30 36.49
N GLY A 188 2.14 -18.91 36.11
CA GLY A 188 2.13 -19.97 35.11
C GLY A 188 1.54 -21.24 35.70
N GLY A 189 0.41 -21.72 35.16
CA GLY A 189 -0.25 -22.94 35.58
C GLY A 189 -0.82 -23.70 34.39
N THR A 190 -0.47 -24.98 34.26
CA THR A 190 -1.06 -25.89 33.27
C THR A 190 -2.40 -26.42 33.74
N ASP A 191 -3.38 -26.44 32.85
CA ASP A 191 -4.63 -27.22 32.93
C ASP A 191 -5.50 -27.05 34.19
N SER A 192 -6.49 -26.17 34.11
CA SER A 192 -7.90 -26.55 34.28
C SER A 192 -8.81 -25.44 33.75
N GLY A 193 -10.02 -25.78 33.31
CA GLY A 193 -10.93 -24.84 32.65
C GLY A 193 -11.69 -23.90 33.60
N ILE A 194 -12.60 -23.13 32.99
CA ILE A 194 -13.41 -22.02 33.57
C ILE A 194 -12.62 -20.68 33.61
N PHE A 195 -13.27 -19.59 33.18
CA PHE A 195 -12.75 -18.21 33.03
C PHE A 195 -11.75 -17.93 31.90
N SER A 196 -12.28 -17.72 30.68
CA SER A 196 -11.61 -16.90 29.64
C SER A 196 -12.64 -16.43 28.59
N GLY A 197 -13.27 -15.28 28.83
CA GLY A 197 -14.27 -14.66 27.96
C GLY A 197 -14.81 -13.38 28.60
N ASP A 198 -14.83 -12.29 27.84
CA ASP A 198 -15.14 -10.92 28.26
C ASP A 198 -14.39 -10.47 29.55
N GLU A 199 -13.10 -10.13 29.41
CA GLU A 199 -12.58 -9.03 30.23
C GLU A 199 -13.35 -7.77 29.83
N LEU A 200 -14.04 -7.15 30.80
CA LEU A 200 -14.55 -5.78 30.66
C LEU A 200 -13.42 -4.87 30.19
N ASP A 201 -13.68 -3.99 29.23
CA ASP A 201 -12.72 -2.97 28.84
C ASP A 201 -12.58 -1.89 29.93
N PHE A 202 -11.82 -2.24 30.97
CA PHE A 202 -11.41 -1.34 32.02
C PHE A 202 -10.49 -0.22 31.50
N SER A 203 -10.12 -0.16 30.21
CA SER A 203 -9.39 0.98 29.67
C SER A 203 -10.23 2.26 29.72
N ASP A 204 -11.55 2.24 29.50
CA ASP A 204 -12.41 3.44 29.65
C ASP A 204 -12.62 3.84 31.13
N ILE A 205 -12.69 2.87 32.03
CA ILE A 205 -12.75 3.10 33.47
C ILE A 205 -11.39 3.61 34.00
N ARG A 206 -10.26 3.16 33.44
CA ARG A 206 -8.92 3.73 33.67
C ARG A 206 -8.79 5.13 33.07
N LYS A 207 -9.23 5.37 31.82
CA LYS A 207 -9.20 6.69 31.15
C LYS A 207 -9.97 7.73 31.97
N SER A 208 -11.12 7.37 32.52
CA SER A 208 -11.89 8.25 33.41
C SER A 208 -11.24 8.43 34.80
N ALA A 209 -10.71 7.37 35.43
CA ALA A 209 -9.98 7.49 36.70
C ALA A 209 -8.69 8.34 36.60
N VAL A 210 -7.91 8.18 35.53
CA VAL A 210 -6.68 8.95 35.24
C VAL A 210 -7.02 10.41 34.92
N ARG A 211 -8.11 10.69 34.19
CA ARG A 211 -8.62 12.05 33.98
C ARG A 211 -9.10 12.73 35.28
N LEU A 212 -9.48 11.96 36.30
CA LEU A 212 -9.88 12.47 37.63
C LEU A 212 -8.71 12.64 38.61
N THR A 213 -7.51 12.16 38.29
CA THR A 213 -6.33 12.19 39.17
C THR A 213 -5.14 12.83 38.46
N SER A 214 -5.21 14.15 38.28
CA SER A 214 -4.22 14.97 37.54
C SER A 214 -2.86 15.14 38.22
N ASP A 215 -2.48 14.24 39.13
CA ASP A 215 -1.29 14.37 39.98
C ASP A 215 -0.72 12.98 40.34
N GLY A 216 0.29 12.55 39.60
CA GLY A 216 1.03 11.31 39.82
C GLY A 216 2.48 11.47 39.35
N PRO A 217 3.48 11.03 40.13
CA PRO A 217 4.89 11.32 39.83
C PRO A 217 5.38 10.51 38.62
N ARG A 218 5.67 11.20 37.51
CA ARG A 218 6.13 10.62 36.22
C ARG A 218 7.50 9.94 36.32
N HIS A 219 7.55 8.73 36.86
CA HIS A 219 8.63 7.77 36.58
C HIS A 219 8.28 7.07 35.26
N GLY A 220 8.40 7.82 34.17
CA GLY A 220 7.86 7.47 32.86
C GLY A 220 8.73 6.52 32.06
N ALA A 221 8.08 5.69 31.22
CA ALA A 221 8.75 4.97 30.16
C ALA A 221 9.53 5.93 29.25
N PHE A 222 10.74 5.55 28.85
CA PHE A 222 11.61 6.35 27.98
C PHE A 222 12.00 7.73 28.55
N ALA A 223 12.17 7.86 29.87
CA ALA A 223 12.36 9.14 30.58
C ALA A 223 13.35 10.15 29.95
N ASN A 224 14.47 9.69 29.37
CA ASN A 224 15.50 10.55 28.76
C ASN A 224 15.41 10.69 27.22
N LEU A 225 14.37 10.15 26.59
CA LEU A 225 14.18 10.16 25.13
C LEU A 225 13.82 11.57 24.64
N GLN A 226 14.63 12.10 23.71
CA GLN A 226 14.49 13.44 23.14
C GLN A 226 14.17 13.42 21.64
N GLN A 227 14.71 12.46 20.89
CA GLN A 227 14.45 12.25 19.46
C GLN A 227 13.72 10.92 19.25
N ILE A 228 12.59 10.94 18.54
CA ILE A 228 11.94 9.72 18.06
C ILE A 228 11.82 9.70 16.55
N GLN A 229 12.04 8.53 15.95
CA GLN A 229 11.75 8.28 14.54
C GLN A 229 10.78 7.10 14.39
N LEU A 230 9.61 7.32 13.79
CA LEU A 230 8.61 6.27 13.59
C LEU A 230 8.32 6.07 12.11
N THR A 231 8.25 4.82 11.67
CA THR A 231 7.79 4.44 10.32
C THR A 231 6.44 3.74 10.42
N GLY A 232 5.48 4.09 9.56
CA GLY A 232 4.18 3.41 9.47
C GLY A 232 2.97 4.32 9.48
N ASP A 233 1.82 3.67 9.53
CA ASP A 233 0.50 4.23 9.29
C ASP A 233 0.13 5.29 10.36
N THR A 234 -0.56 6.36 9.99
CA THR A 234 -0.81 7.53 10.84
C THR A 234 -1.47 7.18 12.18
N ALA A 235 -2.47 6.29 12.18
CA ALA A 235 -3.10 5.77 13.39
C ALA A 235 -2.13 4.99 14.31
N ASN A 236 -1.22 4.18 13.74
CA ASN A 236 -0.21 3.44 14.50
C ASN A 236 0.83 4.40 15.12
N VAL A 237 1.25 5.43 14.37
CA VAL A 237 2.16 6.48 14.86
C VAL A 237 1.53 7.28 16.00
N ALA A 238 0.29 7.73 15.86
CA ALA A 238 -0.44 8.44 16.91
C ALA A 238 -0.64 7.54 18.16
N THR A 239 -0.99 6.27 17.95
CA THR A 239 -1.11 5.27 19.01
C THR A 239 0.19 5.06 19.77
N PHE A 240 1.36 5.02 19.10
CA PHE A 240 2.65 4.91 19.80
C PHE A 240 2.99 6.18 20.59
N LEU A 241 2.86 7.36 19.99
CA LEU A 241 3.23 8.64 20.62
C LEU A 241 2.41 8.91 21.89
N LYS A 242 1.13 8.55 21.90
CA LYS A 242 0.20 8.59 23.05
C LYS A 242 0.79 8.05 24.37
N HIS A 243 1.65 7.03 24.29
CA HIS A 243 2.27 6.37 25.45
C HIS A 243 3.66 6.94 25.83
N ILE A 244 4.23 7.83 25.03
CA ILE A 244 5.49 8.51 25.34
C ILE A 244 5.21 9.67 26.32
N THR A 245 5.98 9.70 27.42
CA THR A 245 5.81 10.68 28.50
C THR A 245 7.02 11.61 28.68
N SER A 246 8.04 11.44 27.84
CA SER A 246 9.28 12.22 27.84
C SER A 246 9.15 13.52 27.03
N PRO A 247 9.94 14.56 27.33
CA PRO A 247 9.91 15.83 26.61
C PRO A 247 10.63 15.73 25.26
N LEU A 248 9.94 15.22 24.23
CA LEU A 248 10.47 15.12 22.87
C LEU A 248 10.80 16.51 22.30
N SER A 249 12.02 16.66 21.76
CA SER A 249 12.50 17.86 21.08
C SER A 249 12.58 17.69 19.55
N GLN A 250 12.66 16.45 19.06
CA GLN A 250 12.60 16.13 17.63
C GLN A 250 11.73 14.90 17.37
N ILE A 251 10.82 15.04 16.41
CA ILE A 251 9.94 13.96 15.93
C ILE A 251 10.15 13.83 14.41
N ASP A 252 10.63 12.67 13.97
CA ASP A 252 10.83 12.31 12.55
C ASP A 252 9.83 11.20 12.15
N LEU A 253 8.83 11.52 11.33
CA LEU A 253 7.80 10.57 10.90
C LEU A 253 7.96 10.15 9.43
N ILE A 254 7.84 8.85 9.18
CA ILE A 254 7.81 8.24 7.84
C ILE A 254 6.45 7.54 7.69
N ILE A 255 5.48 8.18 7.04
CA ILE A 255 4.08 7.75 7.00
C ILE A 255 3.62 7.33 5.59
N GLU A 256 2.51 6.59 5.52
CA GLU A 256 1.83 6.39 4.25
C GLU A 256 1.20 7.71 3.74
N ASP A 257 1.22 7.90 2.43
CA ASP A 257 0.71 9.08 1.74
C ASP A 257 -0.24 8.63 0.63
N PRO A 258 -1.50 9.12 0.57
CA PRO A 258 -2.11 10.12 1.45
C PRO A 258 -2.62 9.56 2.79
N PRO A 259 -2.36 10.24 3.92
CA PRO A 259 -2.91 9.84 5.22
C PRO A 259 -4.42 10.03 5.29
N ALA A 260 -5.09 9.24 6.15
CA ALA A 260 -6.49 9.48 6.50
C ALA A 260 -6.65 10.83 7.23
N ARG A 261 -7.76 11.53 6.96
CA ARG A 261 -7.99 12.88 7.50
C ARG A 261 -8.14 12.90 9.02
N ASP A 262 -8.87 11.94 9.55
CA ASP A 262 -9.20 11.86 10.97
C ASP A 262 -7.94 11.46 11.76
N ASP A 263 -7.19 10.44 11.30
CA ASP A 263 -5.88 10.09 11.87
C ASP A 263 -4.87 11.24 11.83
N TRP A 264 -4.85 12.04 10.74
CA TRP A 264 -3.98 13.20 10.61
C TRP A 264 -4.36 14.32 11.58
N GLN A 265 -5.67 14.54 11.78
CA GLN A 265 -6.18 15.48 12.78
C GLN A 265 -5.80 15.03 14.20
N ASP A 266 -6.02 13.76 14.55
CA ASP A 266 -5.67 13.19 15.86
C ASP A 266 -4.15 13.21 16.11
N LEU A 267 -3.32 12.93 15.09
CA LEU A 267 -1.87 13.06 15.18
C LEU A 267 -1.44 14.51 15.44
N CYS A 268 -2.02 15.49 14.72
CA CYS A 268 -1.71 16.91 14.94
C CYS A 268 -2.10 17.37 16.35
N ASN A 269 -3.32 17.02 16.79
CA ASN A 269 -3.82 17.33 18.13
C ASN A 269 -2.90 16.73 19.20
N LEU A 270 -2.58 15.45 19.10
CA LEU A 270 -1.74 14.73 20.06
C LEU A 270 -0.33 15.33 20.17
N ILE A 271 0.30 15.68 19.04
CA ILE A 271 1.61 16.33 19.03
C ILE A 271 1.57 17.68 19.75
N CYS A 272 0.52 18.48 19.52
CA CYS A 272 0.33 19.76 20.20
C CYS A 272 0.02 19.60 21.70
N ASP A 273 -0.87 18.67 22.07
CA ASP A 273 -1.27 18.43 23.46
C ASP A 273 -0.13 17.89 24.34
N GLN A 274 0.76 17.07 23.77
CA GLN A 274 1.85 16.43 24.52
C GLN A 274 3.20 17.16 24.44
N PHE A 275 3.53 17.81 23.31
CA PHE A 275 4.90 18.28 23.02
C PHE A 275 5.03 19.76 22.62
N SER A 276 3.96 20.57 22.69
CA SER A 276 3.94 21.98 22.26
C SER A 276 5.05 22.88 22.85
N ASP A 277 5.42 22.67 24.11
CA ASP A 277 6.48 23.42 24.80
C ASP A 277 7.88 22.77 24.74
N THR A 278 8.03 21.61 24.10
CA THR A 278 9.30 20.86 24.01
C THR A 278 9.82 20.70 22.59
N LEU A 279 8.91 20.61 21.61
CA LEU A 279 9.21 20.29 20.22
C LEU A 279 9.91 21.44 19.48
N LEU A 280 11.13 21.18 19.00
CA LEU A 280 11.94 22.11 18.21
C LEU A 280 11.88 21.77 16.71
N SER A 281 11.78 20.48 16.36
CA SER A 281 11.78 20.01 14.98
C SER A 281 10.74 18.90 14.75
N LEU A 282 9.79 19.16 13.85
CA LEU A 282 8.85 18.18 13.33
C LEU A 282 9.17 17.90 11.85
N ARG A 283 9.40 16.63 11.52
CA ARG A 283 9.53 16.14 10.15
C ARG A 283 8.45 15.09 9.87
N VAL A 284 7.83 15.17 8.71
CA VAL A 284 6.91 14.18 8.15
C VAL A 284 7.34 13.91 6.70
N THR A 285 7.51 12.64 6.35
CA THR A 285 7.99 12.20 5.04
C THR A 285 7.22 10.96 4.60
N ALA A 286 7.08 10.74 3.30
CA ALA A 286 6.37 9.57 2.79
C ALA A 286 7.24 8.29 2.79
N THR A 287 6.64 7.15 3.14
CA THR A 287 7.24 5.82 3.06
C THR A 287 7.63 5.47 1.62
N SER A 288 8.67 4.65 1.44
CA SER A 288 9.20 4.26 0.12
C SER A 288 8.24 3.45 -0.77
N GLY A 289 7.11 2.98 -0.22
CA GLY A 289 6.01 2.38 -0.98
C GLY A 289 5.07 3.40 -1.64
N SER A 290 5.12 4.68 -1.23
CA SER A 290 4.42 5.77 -1.93
C SER A 290 4.97 5.95 -3.34
N ARG A 291 4.17 6.52 -4.24
CA ARG A 291 4.56 6.73 -5.66
C ARG A 291 5.60 7.83 -5.87
N PHE A 292 6.33 8.25 -4.84
CA PHE A 292 7.40 9.25 -4.92
C PHE A 292 8.37 8.99 -6.09
N ALA A 293 8.84 7.75 -6.24
CA ALA A 293 9.76 7.37 -7.31
C ALA A 293 9.13 7.37 -8.71
N GLU A 294 7.79 7.35 -8.82
CA GLU A 294 7.06 7.52 -10.08
C GLU A 294 6.76 9.01 -10.34
N LEU A 295 6.23 9.76 -9.37
CA LEU A 295 5.99 11.22 -9.51
C LEU A 295 7.28 11.98 -9.87
N VAL A 296 8.42 11.64 -9.26
CA VAL A 296 9.70 12.28 -9.56
C VAL A 296 10.18 11.90 -10.99
N ARG A 297 9.81 10.74 -11.52
CA ARG A 297 10.20 10.26 -12.86
C ARG A 297 9.16 10.49 -13.98
N SER A 298 7.93 10.87 -13.66
CA SER A 298 6.79 10.84 -14.59
C SER A 298 6.88 11.88 -15.73
N THR A 299 7.62 11.54 -16.79
CA THR A 299 7.54 12.23 -18.08
C THR A 299 6.48 11.59 -18.95
N SER A 300 5.32 12.25 -19.05
CA SER A 300 4.32 12.12 -20.13
C SER A 300 3.75 10.73 -20.48
N ARG A 301 3.98 9.69 -19.66
CA ARG A 301 3.34 8.36 -19.79
C ARG A 301 3.05 7.73 -18.41
N GLY A 302 1.79 7.74 -18.00
CA GLY A 302 1.27 6.96 -16.87
C GLY A 302 0.51 7.77 -15.82
N GLY A 303 -0.81 7.55 -15.75
CA GLY A 303 -1.71 7.93 -14.65
C GLY A 303 -1.96 9.43 -14.40
N ASP A 304 -3.22 9.84 -14.34
CA ASP A 304 -3.59 11.10 -13.68
C ASP A 304 -3.42 10.94 -12.15
N VAL A 305 -2.34 11.53 -11.63
CA VAL A 305 -2.06 11.57 -10.19
C VAL A 305 -2.94 12.65 -9.54
N GLN A 306 -3.88 12.22 -8.70
CA GLN A 306 -4.79 13.10 -7.97
C GLN A 306 -4.11 13.66 -6.72
N LEU A 307 -3.48 14.83 -6.83
CA LEU A 307 -2.96 15.55 -5.66
C LEU A 307 -4.10 15.90 -4.67
N ARG A 308 -3.81 15.85 -3.37
CA ARG A 308 -4.78 16.08 -2.29
C ARG A 308 -4.35 17.23 -1.37
N HIS A 309 -5.34 17.89 -0.75
CA HIS A 309 -5.13 18.91 0.28
C HIS A 309 -4.83 18.27 1.63
N LEU A 310 -3.72 18.66 2.24
CA LEU A 310 -3.35 18.33 3.61
C LEU A 310 -3.71 19.53 4.51
N PRO A 311 -4.76 19.44 5.35
CA PRO A 311 -5.15 20.54 6.23
C PRO A 311 -4.10 20.75 7.33
N LEU A 312 -3.51 21.94 7.38
CA LEU A 312 -2.59 22.36 8.45
C LEU A 312 -3.30 23.12 9.58
N GLU A 313 -4.60 23.40 9.41
CA GLU A 313 -5.46 24.09 10.41
C GLU A 313 -5.60 23.31 11.74
N HIS A 314 -5.22 22.02 11.79
CA HIS A 314 -5.26 21.18 13.00
C HIS A 314 -4.10 21.40 13.98
N PHE A 315 -3.03 22.09 13.61
CA PHE A 315 -1.94 22.40 14.55
C PHE A 315 -2.40 23.49 15.54
N ALA A 316 -2.42 23.17 16.84
CA ALA A 316 -2.52 24.17 17.92
C ALA A 316 -1.13 24.74 18.28
N PHE A 317 -1.09 25.78 19.13
CA PHE A 317 0.09 26.64 19.35
C PHE A 317 1.39 25.87 19.69
N LEU A 318 2.40 25.93 18.80
CA LEU A 318 3.70 25.28 18.96
C LEU A 318 4.77 26.34 19.27
N SER A 319 4.86 26.72 20.55
CA SER A 319 5.59 27.90 21.01
C SER A 319 7.09 27.89 20.66
N ARG A 320 7.70 26.69 20.57
CA ARG A 320 9.15 26.50 20.37
C ARG A 320 9.55 25.91 19.02
N LEU A 321 8.62 25.63 18.11
CA LEU A 321 8.95 24.95 16.85
C LEU A 321 9.83 25.84 15.95
N GLN A 322 11.06 25.39 15.72
CA GLN A 322 12.04 26.04 14.84
C GLN A 322 12.05 25.43 13.43
N ARG A 323 11.68 24.15 13.30
CA ARG A 323 11.65 23.44 12.02
C ARG A 323 10.36 22.66 11.81
N LEU A 324 9.71 22.91 10.68
CA LEU A 324 8.61 22.11 10.15
C LEU A 324 8.97 21.66 8.73
N GLU A 325 9.01 20.35 8.49
CA GLU A 325 9.35 19.74 7.21
C GLU A 325 8.34 18.65 6.87
N ILE A 326 7.42 18.91 5.93
CA ILE A 326 6.42 17.96 5.45
C ILE A 326 6.70 17.72 3.97
N ASP A 327 7.18 16.53 3.59
CA ASP A 327 7.40 16.12 2.20
C ASP A 327 6.54 14.87 1.88
N LEU A 328 5.28 15.13 1.53
CA LEU A 328 4.26 14.15 1.11
C LEU A 328 3.89 14.40 -0.37
N PRO A 329 4.35 13.58 -1.33
CA PRO A 329 4.21 13.84 -2.77
C PRO A 329 2.77 13.86 -3.30
N GLU A 330 1.86 13.07 -2.74
CA GLU A 330 0.45 13.03 -3.15
C GLU A 330 -0.38 14.06 -2.36
N SER A 331 -0.09 14.26 -1.08
CA SER A 331 -0.75 15.26 -0.21
C SER A 331 -0.14 16.67 -0.30
N ALA A 332 0.15 17.13 -1.53
CA ALA A 332 0.95 18.34 -1.79
C ALA A 332 0.14 19.63 -2.07
N ILE A 333 -1.19 19.64 -1.96
CA ILE A 333 -1.98 20.87 -2.09
C ILE A 333 -2.03 21.61 -0.75
N PHE A 334 -1.72 22.91 -0.77
CA PHE A 334 -1.85 23.83 0.36
C PHE A 334 -2.57 25.11 -0.09
N HIS A 335 -3.29 25.77 0.81
CA HIS A 335 -3.98 27.04 0.58
C HIS A 335 -3.35 28.19 1.37
N ASN A 336 -3.67 29.43 1.00
CA ASN A 336 -3.29 30.63 1.77
C ASN A 336 -3.75 30.58 3.24
N LYS A 337 -4.83 29.84 3.54
CA LYS A 337 -5.31 29.63 4.92
C LYS A 337 -4.37 28.77 5.76
N ASP A 338 -3.94 27.62 5.23
CA ASP A 338 -3.01 26.70 5.90
C ASP A 338 -1.73 27.46 6.31
N ILE A 339 -1.21 28.30 5.40
CA ILE A 339 -0.02 29.12 5.62
C ILE A 339 -0.26 30.24 6.65
N ALA A 340 -1.42 30.93 6.58
CA ALA A 340 -1.80 31.95 7.56
C ALA A 340 -2.02 31.37 8.98
N HIS A 341 -2.43 30.11 9.08
CA HIS A 341 -2.57 29.41 10.36
C HIS A 341 -1.22 29.01 10.95
N ILE A 342 -0.33 28.39 10.14
CA ILE A 342 1.03 28.05 10.56
C ILE A 342 1.82 29.29 11.02
N ALA A 343 1.67 30.43 10.34
CA ALA A 343 2.32 31.69 10.73
C ALA A 343 1.97 32.12 12.16
N ARG A 344 0.68 32.04 12.51
CA ARG A 344 0.15 32.38 13.84
C ARG A 344 0.53 31.37 14.92
N VAL A 345 0.59 30.10 14.54
CA VAL A 345 0.79 28.95 15.44
C VAL A 345 2.27 28.66 15.74
N CYS A 346 3.18 28.98 14.80
CA CYS A 346 4.62 28.74 14.89
C CYS A 346 5.43 30.06 14.78
N PRO A 347 5.34 30.99 15.74
CA PRO A 347 5.97 32.31 15.64
C PRO A 347 7.51 32.29 15.65
N ASN A 348 8.12 31.24 16.20
CA ASN A 348 9.58 31.07 16.28
C ASN A 348 10.20 30.25 15.13
N LEU A 349 9.42 29.96 14.08
CA LEU A 349 9.83 29.10 12.97
C LEU A 349 11.02 29.69 12.18
N GLU A 350 12.07 28.87 11.99
CA GLU A 350 13.32 29.22 11.32
C GLU A 350 13.44 28.52 9.95
N VAL A 351 12.89 27.31 9.83
CA VAL A 351 12.82 26.51 8.60
C VAL A 351 11.40 25.96 8.39
N LEU A 352 10.80 26.30 7.25
CA LEU A 352 9.55 25.70 6.77
C LEU A 352 9.78 25.00 5.42
N ARG A 353 9.36 23.74 5.30
CA ARG A 353 9.39 22.98 4.05
C ARG A 353 8.06 22.23 3.89
N LEU A 354 7.41 22.46 2.75
CA LEU A 354 6.11 21.91 2.38
C LEU A 354 6.19 21.39 0.94
N CYS A 355 6.36 20.08 0.80
CA CYS A 355 6.42 19.30 -0.44
C CYS A 355 7.32 19.94 -1.51
N GLY A 356 8.58 20.23 -1.15
CA GLY A 356 9.48 21.11 -1.91
C GLY A 356 9.92 20.61 -3.29
N GLN A 357 9.56 19.37 -3.65
CA GLN A 357 9.81 18.72 -4.93
C GLN A 357 8.52 18.27 -5.63
N ALA A 358 7.34 18.66 -5.14
CA ALA A 358 6.07 18.34 -5.77
C ALA A 358 5.98 18.97 -7.17
N LYS A 359 5.34 18.24 -8.09
CA LYS A 359 5.06 18.69 -9.45
C LYS A 359 3.56 18.92 -9.61
N PHE A 360 3.21 19.99 -10.34
CA PHE A 360 1.82 20.31 -10.68
C PHE A 360 1.65 20.19 -12.19
N PRO A 361 1.19 19.02 -12.71
CA PRO A 361 0.93 18.82 -14.13
C PRO A 361 -0.13 19.80 -14.65
N PRO A 362 -0.10 20.17 -15.95
CA PRO A 362 -1.14 21.01 -16.55
C PRO A 362 -2.56 20.46 -16.44
N SER A 363 -2.74 19.13 -16.25
CA SER A 363 -4.07 18.51 -16.01
C SER A 363 -4.62 18.76 -14.61
N VAL A 364 -3.77 18.99 -13.61
CA VAL A 364 -4.19 19.27 -12.21
C VAL A 364 -4.44 20.77 -11.99
N GLY A 365 -3.84 21.63 -12.82
CA GLY A 365 -3.98 23.09 -12.75
C GLY A 365 -2.93 23.76 -11.87
N SER A 366 -3.09 25.07 -11.68
CA SER A 366 -2.14 25.88 -10.90
C SER A 366 -2.32 25.67 -9.39
N PRO A 367 -1.24 25.71 -8.58
CA PRO A 367 -1.33 25.69 -7.12
C PRO A 367 -2.30 26.74 -6.55
N TYR A 368 -2.98 26.39 -5.45
CA TYR A 368 -3.93 27.26 -4.76
C TYR A 368 -3.24 28.29 -3.85
N LEU A 369 -2.06 27.95 -3.30
CA LEU A 369 -1.20 28.87 -2.58
C LEU A 369 -0.61 29.91 -3.54
N THR A 370 -0.83 31.20 -3.28
CA THR A 370 -0.24 32.30 -4.06
C THR A 370 1.07 32.81 -3.43
N LEU A 371 1.90 33.48 -4.23
CA LEU A 371 3.12 34.16 -3.74
C LEU A 371 2.83 35.21 -2.65
N GLU A 372 1.70 35.91 -2.77
CA GLU A 372 1.20 36.83 -1.74
C GLU A 372 0.66 36.10 -0.49
N GLY A 373 0.24 34.84 -0.63
CA GLY A 373 -0.13 33.97 0.50
C GLY A 373 1.00 33.70 1.49
N LEU A 374 2.24 34.10 1.18
CA LEU A 374 3.39 34.07 2.09
C LEU A 374 3.47 35.27 3.05
N VAL A 375 2.69 36.33 2.83
CA VAL A 375 2.68 37.55 3.68
C VAL A 375 2.51 37.28 5.19
N PRO A 376 1.66 36.33 5.64
CA PRO A 376 1.58 35.98 7.06
C PRO A 376 2.91 35.46 7.62
N LEU A 377 3.61 34.56 6.90
CA LEU A 377 4.90 34.03 7.33
C LEU A 377 5.97 35.13 7.42
N THR A 378 6.04 36.02 6.43
CA THR A 378 7.06 37.09 6.42
C THR A 378 6.80 38.18 7.47
N ARG A 379 5.56 38.33 7.94
CA ARG A 379 5.15 39.26 9.01
C ARG A 379 5.31 38.66 10.41
N GLU A 380 4.89 37.41 10.61
CA GLU A 380 4.73 36.79 11.93
C GLU A 380 5.95 35.92 12.31
N CYS A 381 6.44 35.06 11.41
CA CYS A 381 7.60 34.19 11.65
C CYS A 381 8.94 34.95 11.46
N LYS A 382 9.25 35.87 12.38
CA LYS A 382 10.39 36.80 12.27
C LYS A 382 11.78 36.13 12.17
N ARG A 383 11.91 34.84 12.45
CA ARG A 383 13.16 34.06 12.34
C ARG A 383 13.27 33.21 11.07
N LEU A 384 12.24 33.17 10.22
CA LEU A 384 12.16 32.25 9.08
C LEU A 384 13.23 32.55 8.03
N HIS A 385 14.35 31.80 8.07
CA HIS A 385 15.49 31.96 7.18
C HIS A 385 15.46 31.04 5.96
N THR A 386 14.62 30.01 5.97
CA THR A 386 14.48 29.08 4.85
C THR A 386 13.04 28.63 4.66
N LEU A 387 12.51 28.91 3.48
CA LEU A 387 11.21 28.47 3.02
C LEU A 387 11.37 27.55 1.80
N SER A 388 10.64 26.45 1.76
CA SER A 388 10.51 25.58 0.58
C SER A 388 9.05 25.24 0.37
N VAL A 389 8.44 25.71 -0.72
CA VAL A 389 7.01 25.48 -0.98
C VAL A 389 6.71 25.68 -2.47
N VAL A 390 5.72 24.95 -3.01
CA VAL A 390 5.24 25.11 -4.38
C VAL A 390 4.00 26.01 -4.39
N LEU A 391 3.99 27.03 -5.25
CA LEU A 391 3.02 28.11 -5.27
C LEU A 391 2.71 28.63 -6.68
N ASN A 392 1.76 29.57 -6.74
CA ASN A 392 1.35 30.29 -7.94
C ASN A 392 1.82 31.76 -7.83
N ALA A 393 2.84 32.11 -8.60
CA ALA A 393 3.42 33.45 -8.66
C ALA A 393 2.57 34.36 -9.56
N LEU A 394 1.49 34.85 -8.96
CA LEU A 394 0.68 35.96 -9.44
C LEU A 394 1.28 37.31 -9.00
N GLU A 395 0.85 38.38 -9.64
CA GLU A 395 1.11 39.76 -9.22
C GLU A 395 0.47 40.02 -7.84
N GLY A 396 1.15 40.82 -7.00
CA GLY A 396 0.65 41.20 -5.67
C GLY A 396 -0.35 42.35 -5.73
N GLN A 397 -1.29 42.39 -4.78
CA GLN A 397 -2.25 43.49 -4.68
C GLN A 397 -1.57 44.81 -4.28
N PRO A 398 -2.09 45.98 -4.72
CA PRO A 398 -1.48 47.27 -4.41
C PRO A 398 -1.37 47.53 -2.89
N GLU A 399 -2.33 47.05 -2.10
CA GLU A 399 -2.34 47.17 -0.64
C GLU A 399 -1.10 46.55 0.02
N THR A 400 -0.61 45.43 -0.50
CA THR A 400 0.59 44.74 0.02
C THR A 400 1.85 45.61 -0.12
N PHE A 401 1.91 46.47 -1.14
CA PHE A 401 3.03 47.40 -1.34
C PHE A 401 2.95 48.68 -0.48
N LEU A 402 1.77 49.03 0.05
CA LEU A 402 1.58 50.22 0.89
C LEU A 402 2.23 50.11 2.29
N THR A 403 2.51 48.90 2.77
CA THR A 403 3.00 48.66 4.14
C THR A 403 4.40 48.03 4.15
N ARG A 404 5.20 48.34 5.18
CA ARG A 404 6.54 47.74 5.38
C ARG A 404 6.51 46.50 6.28
N ASP A 405 5.42 46.27 7.01
CA ASP A 405 5.27 45.20 8.01
C ASP A 405 5.22 43.80 7.41
N VAL A 406 4.93 43.69 6.11
CA VAL A 406 4.92 42.43 5.34
C VAL A 406 6.34 41.94 4.98
N CYS A 407 7.38 42.73 5.28
CA CYS A 407 8.76 42.45 4.90
C CYS A 407 9.49 41.58 5.95
N SER A 408 9.92 40.38 5.56
CA SER A 408 10.89 39.62 6.34
C SER A 408 12.29 40.26 6.25
N ARG A 409 13.04 40.20 7.35
CA ARG A 409 14.47 40.54 7.41
C ARG A 409 15.38 39.32 7.49
N SER A 410 14.81 38.13 7.67
CA SER A 410 15.52 36.88 7.95
C SER A 410 15.51 35.90 6.78
N LEU A 411 14.54 36.00 5.86
CA LEU A 411 14.35 35.04 4.77
C LEU A 411 15.46 35.14 3.70
N GLN A 412 16.52 34.35 3.87
CA GLN A 412 17.68 34.25 2.98
C GLN A 412 17.50 33.23 1.84
N ARG A 413 16.75 32.15 2.07
CA ARG A 413 16.69 30.99 1.16
C ARG A 413 15.26 30.60 0.83
N LEU A 414 14.91 30.58 -0.47
CA LEU A 414 13.59 30.21 -0.97
C LEU A 414 13.72 29.11 -2.04
N ASN A 415 13.09 27.95 -1.81
CA ASN A 415 12.91 26.94 -2.86
C ASN A 415 11.45 26.94 -3.32
N VAL A 416 11.22 27.26 -4.59
CA VAL A 416 9.87 27.32 -5.18
C VAL A 416 9.48 26.03 -5.93
N GLY A 417 10.36 25.03 -6.01
CA GLY A 417 10.06 23.75 -6.68
C GLY A 417 9.50 23.95 -8.10
N HIS A 418 8.37 23.31 -8.41
CA HIS A 418 7.66 23.43 -9.70
C HIS A 418 6.58 24.55 -9.69
N SER A 419 6.89 25.71 -9.10
CA SER A 419 5.93 26.82 -8.99
C SER A 419 5.52 27.41 -10.33
N TRP A 420 4.22 27.67 -10.49
CA TRP A 420 3.67 28.31 -11.68
C TRP A 420 3.93 29.81 -11.62
N ILE A 421 4.18 30.43 -12.78
CA ILE A 421 4.47 31.86 -12.91
C ILE A 421 3.99 32.36 -14.28
N LYS A 422 3.40 33.57 -14.33
CA LYS A 422 2.92 34.20 -15.56
C LYS A 422 3.70 35.46 -15.92
N ASP A 423 3.87 36.37 -14.96
CA ASP A 423 4.75 37.53 -15.11
C ASP A 423 5.99 37.40 -14.21
N PRO A 424 7.21 37.25 -14.79
CA PRO A 424 8.46 37.31 -14.05
C PRO A 424 8.70 38.66 -13.36
N LEU A 425 8.22 39.77 -13.91
CA LEU A 425 8.53 41.11 -13.38
C LEU A 425 7.75 41.38 -12.10
N GLY A 426 6.43 41.25 -12.11
CA GLY A 426 5.56 41.40 -10.94
C GLY A 426 5.92 40.44 -9.81
N ALA A 427 6.29 39.18 -10.13
CA ALA A 427 6.80 38.23 -9.15
C ALA A 427 8.13 38.70 -8.50
N ALA A 428 9.07 39.22 -9.29
CA ALA A 428 10.33 39.76 -8.77
C ALA A 428 10.13 41.07 -7.98
N VAL A 429 9.20 41.93 -8.39
CA VAL A 429 8.81 43.15 -7.66
C VAL A 429 8.20 42.81 -6.30
N LEU A 430 7.29 41.82 -6.25
CA LEU A 430 6.70 41.34 -4.99
C LEU A 430 7.76 40.69 -4.09
N LEU A 431 8.62 39.82 -4.63
CA LEU A 431 9.73 39.20 -3.89
C LEU A 431 10.70 40.25 -3.33
N SER A 432 11.04 41.30 -4.09
CA SER A 432 11.90 42.38 -3.59
C SER A 432 11.32 43.09 -2.37
N HIS A 433 9.98 43.19 -2.30
CA HIS A 433 9.27 43.86 -1.21
C HIS A 433 9.15 42.98 0.03
N LEU A 434 8.79 41.70 -0.15
CA LEU A 434 8.60 40.72 0.93
C LEU A 434 9.93 40.18 1.51
N ALA A 435 10.93 39.96 0.65
CA ALA A 435 12.21 39.32 0.99
C ALA A 435 13.41 40.06 0.33
N PRO A 436 13.73 41.28 0.78
CA PRO A 436 14.81 42.10 0.19
C PRO A 436 16.22 41.54 0.46
N TYR A 437 16.38 40.64 1.44
CA TYR A 437 17.64 40.00 1.82
C TYR A 437 17.72 38.53 1.35
N LEU A 438 16.97 38.16 0.31
CA LEU A 438 16.93 36.81 -0.22
C LEU A 438 18.19 36.53 -1.06
N GLU A 439 19.10 35.73 -0.51
CA GLU A 439 20.40 35.36 -1.07
C GLU A 439 20.31 34.27 -2.15
N SER A 440 19.32 33.37 -2.04
CA SER A 440 19.22 32.20 -2.95
C SER A 440 17.77 31.82 -3.21
N ILE A 441 17.39 31.86 -4.49
CA ILE A 441 16.21 31.17 -5.03
C ILE A 441 16.67 29.83 -5.63
N LYS A 442 15.86 28.78 -5.43
CA LYS A 442 15.97 27.50 -6.13
C LYS A 442 14.61 27.12 -6.71
N TRP A 443 14.62 26.46 -7.87
CA TRP A 443 13.43 25.95 -8.55
C TRP A 443 13.76 24.60 -9.20
N PHE A 444 12.72 23.87 -9.60
CA PHE A 444 12.87 22.59 -10.31
C PHE A 444 13.19 22.87 -11.79
N SER A 445 14.43 22.59 -12.20
CA SER A 445 14.87 22.73 -13.59
C SER A 445 14.92 21.37 -14.26
N GLN A 446 14.00 21.12 -15.20
CA GLN A 446 14.03 19.93 -16.06
C GLN A 446 14.48 20.30 -17.47
N THR A 447 15.58 19.70 -17.91
CA THR A 447 15.98 19.72 -19.32
C THR A 447 15.07 18.78 -20.11
N THR A 448 14.33 19.33 -21.08
CA THR A 448 13.56 18.52 -22.04
C THR A 448 14.54 17.71 -22.91
N ARG A 449 14.11 16.59 -23.51
CA ARG A 449 14.93 15.76 -24.44
C ARG A 449 15.44 16.48 -25.72
N VAL A 450 15.19 17.79 -25.84
CA VAL A 450 15.60 18.68 -26.94
C VAL A 450 16.60 19.75 -26.45
N GLY A 451 17.00 19.72 -25.17
CA GLY A 451 17.85 20.74 -24.54
C GLY A 451 17.09 21.99 -24.07
N THR A 452 15.87 22.21 -24.57
CA THR A 452 15.01 23.31 -24.15
C THR A 452 14.61 23.18 -22.67
N LEU A 453 14.81 24.27 -21.91
CA LEU A 453 14.24 24.43 -20.57
C LEU A 453 12.70 24.55 -20.65
N ASP A 454 12.01 24.10 -19.62
CA ASP A 454 10.57 24.36 -19.48
C ASP A 454 10.28 25.87 -19.37
N ALA A 455 9.09 26.28 -19.82
CA ALA A 455 8.64 27.67 -19.81
C ALA A 455 8.57 28.26 -18.39
N THR A 456 8.21 27.46 -17.36
CA THR A 456 8.21 27.92 -15.97
C THR A 456 9.63 28.11 -15.44
N SER A 457 10.54 27.18 -15.75
CA SER A 457 11.98 27.29 -15.39
C SER A 457 12.64 28.50 -16.05
N ALA A 458 12.32 28.77 -17.32
CA ALA A 458 12.82 29.95 -18.04
C ALA A 458 12.25 31.28 -17.50
N ALA A 459 11.04 31.26 -16.91
CA ALA A 459 10.47 32.42 -16.21
C ALA A 459 11.09 32.62 -14.81
N TRP A 460 11.35 31.54 -14.05
CA TRP A 460 12.05 31.63 -12.77
C TRP A 460 13.52 32.04 -12.90
N GLN A 461 14.20 31.67 -13.99
CA GLN A 461 15.52 32.22 -14.31
C GLN A 461 15.45 33.76 -14.42
N LYS A 462 14.49 34.30 -15.19
CA LYS A 462 14.30 35.76 -15.31
C LYS A 462 13.99 36.43 -13.96
N VAL A 463 13.26 35.77 -13.06
CA VAL A 463 13.08 36.28 -11.68
C VAL A 463 14.43 36.34 -10.96
N SER A 464 15.25 35.29 -11.06
CA SER A 464 16.58 35.25 -10.46
C SER A 464 17.54 36.29 -11.04
N ASP A 465 17.40 36.64 -12.32
CA ASP A 465 18.21 37.67 -13.00
C ASP A 465 17.77 39.09 -12.61
N LEU A 466 16.45 39.34 -12.50
CA LEU A 466 15.88 40.66 -12.19
C LEU A 466 15.92 40.99 -10.69
N LEU A 467 15.77 40.00 -9.81
CA LEU A 467 15.57 40.24 -8.38
C LEU A 467 16.72 40.99 -7.70
N PRO A 468 18.02 40.72 -7.93
CA PRO A 468 19.11 41.45 -7.29
C PRO A 468 19.10 42.96 -7.58
N HIS A 469 18.69 43.34 -8.80
CA HIS A 469 18.54 44.74 -9.19
C HIS A 469 17.34 45.40 -8.51
N LEU A 470 16.21 44.69 -8.41
CA LEU A 470 15.02 45.20 -7.70
C LEU A 470 15.25 45.25 -6.17
N GLN A 471 16.00 44.30 -5.61
CA GLN A 471 16.42 44.32 -4.21
C GLN A 471 17.33 45.51 -3.91
N SER A 472 18.32 45.81 -4.75
CA SER A 472 19.23 46.93 -4.51
C SER A 472 18.50 48.29 -4.58
N ILE A 473 17.59 48.47 -5.55
CA ILE A 473 16.68 49.63 -5.62
C ILE A 473 15.81 49.69 -4.37
N ARG A 474 15.14 48.59 -3.98
CA ARG A 474 14.26 48.54 -2.81
C ARG A 474 14.99 48.80 -1.48
N LEU A 475 16.24 48.34 -1.35
CA LEU A 475 17.09 48.63 -0.19
C LEU A 475 17.57 50.08 -0.20
N MET A 476 17.88 50.65 -1.36
CA MET A 476 18.20 52.07 -1.53
C MET A 476 17.01 52.95 -1.13
N GLU A 477 15.82 52.76 -1.70
CA GLU A 477 14.56 53.39 -1.27
C GLU A 477 14.37 53.34 0.25
N ARG A 478 14.52 52.14 0.83
CA ARG A 478 14.31 51.89 2.26
C ARG A 478 15.41 52.47 3.17
N SER A 479 16.55 52.87 2.61
CA SER A 479 17.68 53.55 3.28
C SER A 479 17.56 55.08 3.25
N LEU A 480 17.01 55.64 2.15
CA LEU A 480 16.75 57.08 2.02
C LEU A 480 15.67 57.59 2.98
N LEU A 481 14.77 56.70 3.42
CA LEU A 481 13.79 56.93 4.49
C LEU A 481 14.45 56.91 5.89
N LEU A 482 15.35 57.86 6.13
CA LEU A 482 16.13 57.98 7.37
C LEU A 482 15.26 58.34 8.59
N ARG A 483 15.25 57.43 9.57
CA ARG A 483 15.01 57.65 11.01
C ARG A 483 14.08 58.82 11.39
N GLU A 484 12.77 58.58 11.37
CA GLU A 484 11.97 59.11 12.47
C GLU A 484 12.47 58.45 13.77
N HIS A 485 13.09 59.24 14.64
CA HIS A 485 13.30 58.82 16.02
C HIS A 485 11.95 58.92 16.72
N ALA A 486 11.15 57.86 16.61
CA ALA A 486 10.05 57.62 17.53
C ALA A 486 10.64 57.44 18.93
N VAL A 487 10.85 58.56 19.62
CA VAL A 487 11.13 58.61 21.05
C VAL A 487 9.86 58.16 21.76
N VAL A 488 9.67 56.83 21.79
CA VAL A 488 8.84 56.20 22.79
C VAL A 488 9.52 56.51 24.11
N SER A 489 9.04 57.60 24.74
CA SER A 489 9.40 57.92 26.11
C SER A 489 9.25 56.64 26.93
N ARG A 490 10.33 56.21 27.58
CA ARG A 490 10.25 55.10 28.52
C ARG A 490 9.37 55.57 29.67
N MET A 491 8.08 55.29 29.57
CA MET A 491 7.19 55.36 30.72
C MET A 491 7.79 54.43 31.77
N MET A 492 8.34 55.01 32.82
CA MET A 492 8.83 54.32 33.99
C MET A 492 7.62 53.76 34.73
N CYS A 493 7.03 52.68 34.20
CA CYS A 493 6.19 51.82 35.00
C CYS A 493 7.10 51.21 36.07
N GLU A 494 6.88 51.60 37.32
CA GLU A 494 7.50 50.94 38.47
C GLU A 494 6.99 49.50 38.53
N VAL A 495 7.67 48.60 37.83
CA VAL A 495 7.48 47.16 38.01
C VAL A 495 8.10 46.80 39.35
N MET A 496 7.32 46.98 40.41
CA MET A 496 7.61 46.38 41.71
C MET A 496 7.71 44.87 41.49
N VAL A 497 8.93 44.35 41.58
CA VAL A 497 9.15 42.91 41.63
C VAL A 497 8.70 42.47 43.02
N ASP A 498 7.44 42.05 43.12
CA ASP A 498 6.92 41.39 44.30
C ASP A 498 7.64 40.04 44.45
N ALA A 499 8.74 40.07 45.20
CA ALA A 499 9.59 38.92 45.48
C ALA A 499 8.99 38.04 46.60
N THR A 500 7.68 37.81 46.58
CA THR A 500 7.02 36.80 47.41
C THR A 500 7.23 35.41 46.78
N PRO A 501 8.06 34.51 47.37
CA PRO A 501 8.18 33.16 46.87
C PRO A 501 6.87 32.40 47.12
N SER A 502 6.22 31.93 46.05
CA SER A 502 4.96 31.19 46.11
C SER A 502 5.17 29.76 46.63
N THR A 503 5.35 29.62 47.95
CA THR A 503 5.56 28.34 48.63
C THR A 503 4.29 27.48 48.61
N VAL A 504 4.16 26.61 47.60
CA VAL A 504 3.11 25.59 47.53
C VAL A 504 3.46 24.45 48.50
N SER A 505 2.78 24.41 49.65
CA SER A 505 2.93 23.34 50.64
C SER A 505 2.16 22.09 50.23
N ARG A 506 2.87 21.06 49.74
CA ARG A 506 2.31 19.71 49.54
C ARG A 506 2.53 18.87 50.79
N GLY A 507 1.55 18.85 51.69
CA GLY A 507 1.58 17.98 52.88
C GLY A 507 1.48 16.50 52.51
N VAL A 508 2.42 15.68 52.98
CA VAL A 508 2.45 14.23 52.73
C VAL A 508 1.95 13.48 53.96
N THR A 509 0.73 12.97 53.90
CA THR A 509 0.17 12.08 54.93
C THR A 509 0.66 10.65 54.73
N ALA A 510 1.80 10.32 55.33
CA ALA A 510 2.30 8.95 55.37
C ALA A 510 1.63 8.13 56.51
N ALA A 511 1.11 6.95 56.18
CA ALA A 511 0.55 6.00 57.15
C ALA A 511 1.42 4.72 57.18
N PRO A 512 2.27 4.54 58.21
CA PRO A 512 3.22 3.42 58.24
C PRO A 512 2.61 2.12 58.77
N LYS A 513 3.18 0.98 58.34
CA LYS A 513 3.15 -0.29 59.07
C LYS A 513 4.57 -0.84 59.19
N TYR A 514 4.97 -1.12 60.43
CA TYR A 514 6.26 -1.70 60.80
C TYR A 514 6.25 -3.23 60.70
N VAL A 515 7.41 -3.84 60.46
CA VAL A 515 7.91 -5.00 61.24
C VAL A 515 9.44 -4.89 61.38
N ASP A 516 9.92 -5.16 62.59
CA ASP A 516 11.32 -5.31 63.07
C ASP A 516 12.13 -6.43 62.37
N HIS A 517 13.46 -6.64 62.49
CA HIS A 517 14.66 -5.99 63.07
C HIS A 517 15.89 -6.58 62.29
N ALA A 518 17.20 -6.30 62.42
CA ALA A 518 18.10 -5.51 63.30
C ALA A 518 19.25 -4.91 62.40
N VAL A 519 20.44 -4.35 62.74
CA VAL A 519 21.42 -4.36 63.86
C VAL A 519 22.15 -5.73 64.05
N GLU A 520 23.45 -5.90 64.29
CA GLU A 520 24.65 -5.08 64.59
C GLU A 520 25.71 -5.20 63.45
N VAL A 521 26.60 -4.26 63.07
CA VAL A 521 27.12 -2.96 63.58
C VAL A 521 28.12 -3.02 64.75
N PHE A 522 29.37 -2.59 64.48
CA PHE A 522 30.27 -2.00 65.49
C PHE A 522 30.96 -0.73 64.93
N PRO A 523 30.86 0.44 65.60
CA PRO A 523 31.42 1.73 65.13
C PRO A 523 32.38 2.39 66.13
N GLU A 524 32.97 3.54 65.73
CA GLU A 524 33.19 4.76 66.55
C GLU A 524 33.18 5.95 65.53
N VAL A 525 32.35 7.01 65.59
CA VAL A 525 31.95 7.98 66.65
C VAL A 525 33.04 9.06 66.85
N SER A 526 32.77 10.38 66.91
CA SER A 526 31.57 11.24 66.67
C SER A 526 31.90 12.31 65.58
N GLU A 527 31.23 13.43 65.30
CA GLU A 527 30.03 14.20 65.77
C GLU A 527 29.50 14.99 64.52
N ALA A 528 28.32 15.59 64.36
CA ALA A 528 27.38 16.39 65.17
C ALA A 528 27.88 17.81 65.59
N ALA A 529 27.09 18.88 65.56
CA ALA A 529 25.67 19.03 65.22
C ALA A 529 25.36 20.30 64.37
N VAL A 530 24.10 20.43 63.94
CA VAL A 530 23.55 21.58 63.20
C VAL A 530 23.27 22.75 64.15
N ASP A 531 23.47 23.97 63.67
CA ASP A 531 22.59 25.09 64.05
C ASP A 531 22.16 25.88 62.80
N ALA A 532 21.03 26.56 62.88
CA ALA A 532 20.35 27.16 61.73
C ALA A 532 20.10 28.67 61.94
N VAL A 533 18.98 29.17 61.38
CA VAL A 533 18.44 30.54 61.49
C VAL A 533 19.12 31.58 60.54
N PRO A 534 18.35 32.46 59.86
CA PRO A 534 18.74 32.95 58.52
C PRO A 534 18.68 34.49 58.37
N HIS A 535 18.90 35.00 57.15
CA HIS A 535 18.01 35.97 56.44
C HIS A 535 18.71 36.69 55.26
N THR A 536 17.93 36.92 54.19
CA THR A 536 17.98 38.03 53.20
C THR A 536 19.29 38.79 52.93
N SER A 537 19.68 38.81 51.64
CA SER A 537 19.43 39.99 50.78
C SER A 537 19.67 39.66 49.31
N SER A 538 19.22 40.52 48.40
CA SER A 538 19.23 40.30 46.96
C SER A 538 20.12 41.30 46.22
N ILE A 539 20.62 40.85 45.05
CA ILE A 539 21.10 41.67 43.93
C ILE A 539 22.28 42.61 44.22
N ALA A 540 23.44 42.22 43.70
CA ALA A 540 24.31 43.14 42.98
C ALA A 540 25.03 42.40 41.82
N ILE A 541 24.33 42.14 40.71
CA ILE A 541 25.03 42.19 39.40
C ILE A 541 25.16 43.68 39.09
N GLY A 542 26.19 44.29 39.68
CA GLY A 542 26.41 45.72 39.64
C GLY A 542 26.84 46.18 38.27
N ALA A 543 25.89 46.66 37.46
CA ALA A 543 26.21 47.55 36.36
C ALA A 543 26.53 48.94 36.93
N THR A 544 27.74 49.13 37.46
CA THR A 544 28.36 50.45 37.61
C THR A 544 29.00 50.83 36.28
N PRO A 545 28.48 51.83 35.55
CA PRO A 545 29.06 52.28 34.29
C PRO A 545 30.15 53.34 34.52
N GLU A 546 30.74 53.76 33.39
CA GLU A 546 31.50 55.00 33.16
C GLU A 546 33.01 55.07 33.54
N LEU A 547 33.74 55.68 32.60
CA LEU A 547 34.86 56.63 32.72
C LEU A 547 36.01 56.27 33.72
N VAL A 548 37.18 55.85 33.21
CA VAL A 548 38.28 56.72 32.70
C VAL A 548 39.09 57.39 33.81
N ASP A 549 40.30 56.85 34.06
CA ASP A 549 41.59 57.55 34.00
C ASP A 549 42.74 56.51 34.19
N ALA A 550 43.79 56.48 33.36
CA ALA A 550 44.95 57.39 33.25
C ALA A 550 46.23 57.03 34.06
N GLY A 551 46.59 55.75 34.11
CA GLY A 551 47.98 55.29 33.86
C GLY A 551 49.08 55.61 34.89
N VAL A 552 50.21 56.15 34.40
CA VAL A 552 51.43 56.61 35.11
C VAL A 552 52.47 55.53 35.55
N THR A 553 53.49 55.34 34.69
CA THR A 553 54.90 54.92 34.98
C THR A 553 55.19 53.47 35.45
N ALA A 554 56.39 52.90 35.30
CA ALA A 554 57.68 53.39 34.75
C ALA A 554 58.28 52.31 33.80
N GLU A 555 58.79 52.62 32.59
CA GLU A 555 60.17 53.05 32.24
C GLU A 555 61.30 52.02 32.56
N PRO A 556 62.43 51.95 31.79
CA PRO A 556 62.91 52.91 30.76
C PRO A 556 63.45 52.35 29.40
N VAL A 557 63.41 53.19 28.33
CA VAL A 557 64.41 53.35 27.21
C VAL A 557 64.59 52.15 26.22
N MET A 558 64.92 52.24 24.92
CA MET A 558 65.24 53.29 23.89
C MET A 558 63.99 53.65 23.01
N VAL A 559 63.92 54.46 21.93
CA VAL A 559 64.84 55.00 20.86
C VAL A 559 65.15 53.92 19.77
N ASP A 560 65.24 54.16 18.45
CA ASP A 560 65.58 55.36 17.63
C ASP A 560 64.64 55.63 16.41
N ALA A 561 64.76 56.83 15.81
CA ALA A 561 64.23 57.42 14.55
C ALA A 561 62.97 56.83 13.84
N GLY A 562 62.01 57.61 13.31
CA GLY A 562 62.05 58.97 12.73
C GLY A 562 62.16 58.91 11.20
N ILE A 563 61.51 59.72 10.35
CA ILE A 563 60.68 60.95 10.51
C ILE A 563 59.76 61.09 9.24
N GLU A 564 58.72 61.94 9.32
CA GLU A 564 57.94 62.68 8.27
C GLU A 564 58.00 62.35 6.75
N ALA A 565 57.00 62.67 5.91
CA ALA A 565 55.58 63.04 6.09
C ALA A 565 54.87 63.20 4.73
N MET A 566 53.54 63.39 4.80
CA MET A 566 52.65 64.00 3.79
C MET A 566 52.38 63.25 2.47
N PRO A 567 51.25 63.56 1.78
CA PRO A 567 50.59 62.64 0.86
C PRO A 567 50.25 63.29 -0.51
N GLU A 568 49.28 62.68 -1.21
CA GLU A 568 48.46 63.24 -2.30
C GLU A 568 49.13 63.51 -3.67
N THR A 569 48.61 62.84 -4.70
CA THR A 569 48.55 63.36 -6.08
C THR A 569 47.37 62.68 -6.81
N ALA A 570 47.02 63.13 -8.02
CA ALA A 570 45.66 63.04 -8.59
C ALA A 570 45.41 61.89 -9.60
N GLU A 571 44.32 62.01 -10.38
CA GLU A 571 43.77 61.07 -11.38
C GLU A 571 44.49 61.13 -12.77
N MET A 572 43.76 60.93 -13.90
CA MET A 572 44.11 61.13 -15.34
C MET A 572 44.35 59.87 -16.24
N ALA A 573 44.33 60.02 -17.60
CA ALA A 573 44.23 58.92 -18.61
C ALA A 573 44.80 59.25 -20.05
N ILE A 574 44.31 58.53 -21.10
CA ILE A 574 44.47 58.67 -22.59
C ILE A 574 45.78 58.14 -23.29
N GLU A 575 45.63 57.71 -24.55
CA GLU A 575 46.58 57.07 -25.51
C GLU A 575 47.50 58.10 -26.23
N THR A 576 48.62 57.80 -26.92
CA THR A 576 49.05 56.60 -27.69
C THR A 576 50.59 56.39 -27.73
N VAL A 577 51.04 55.13 -27.62
CA VAL A 577 52.20 54.44 -28.27
C VAL A 577 53.58 55.15 -28.42
N PHE A 578 54.65 54.35 -28.27
CA PHE A 578 56.04 54.49 -28.79
C PHE A 578 57.17 54.96 -27.83
N VAL A 579 58.25 54.15 -27.80
CA VAL A 579 59.59 54.56 -28.25
C VAL A 579 60.19 53.37 -29.02
N GLU A 580 60.78 53.49 -30.20
CA GLU A 580 60.97 54.67 -31.06
C GLU A 580 59.62 55.17 -31.63
N GLU A 581 59.13 56.41 -31.41
CA GLU A 581 59.60 57.54 -30.58
C GLU A 581 58.39 58.44 -30.11
N GLU A 582 58.52 59.16 -28.97
CA GLU A 582 57.76 60.37 -28.50
C GLU A 582 56.42 60.35 -27.65
N HIS A 583 56.55 60.66 -26.33
CA HIS A 583 55.78 61.61 -25.43
C HIS A 583 54.27 61.49 -24.93
N GLU A 584 54.11 61.52 -23.57
CA GLU A 584 53.14 62.30 -22.68
C GLU A 584 51.61 61.94 -22.43
N PRO A 585 50.90 62.51 -21.37
CA PRO A 585 49.60 62.01 -20.78
C PRO A 585 48.39 63.01 -20.49
N GLU A 586 47.20 62.53 -20.00
CA GLU A 586 45.98 63.15 -19.32
C GLU A 586 44.57 63.15 -20.05
N PRO A 587 43.31 63.32 -19.46
CA PRO A 587 42.74 63.62 -18.08
C PRO A 587 41.41 62.84 -17.61
N THR A 588 40.55 63.34 -16.65
CA THR A 588 39.24 62.74 -16.15
C THR A 588 38.01 63.69 -15.85
N TYR A 589 36.80 63.10 -15.63
CA TYR A 589 35.58 63.46 -14.82
C TYR A 589 34.69 64.76 -14.95
N PHE A 590 33.40 64.62 -14.52
CA PHE A 590 32.29 65.62 -14.33
C PHE A 590 31.77 66.39 -15.59
N ILE A 591 30.59 67.05 -15.63
CA ILE A 591 29.56 67.47 -14.64
C ILE A 591 28.12 67.26 -15.17
N SER A 592 27.11 67.35 -14.28
CA SER A 592 25.65 67.52 -14.55
C SER A 592 25.23 68.98 -14.24
N PRO A 593 24.00 69.49 -14.49
CA PRO A 593 22.89 69.09 -15.37
C PRO A 593 22.60 70.17 -16.46
N VAL A 594 21.40 70.17 -17.10
CA VAL A 594 20.46 71.33 -17.27
C VAL A 594 19.64 71.26 -18.60
N ILE A 595 18.29 71.43 -18.49
CA ILE A 595 17.27 71.72 -19.54
C ILE A 595 17.12 70.66 -20.68
N SER A 596 15.95 70.11 -21.07
CA SER A 596 14.51 70.50 -21.09
C SER A 596 13.98 71.23 -22.34
N SER A 597 13.76 70.52 -23.47
CA SER A 597 12.77 70.94 -24.49
C SER A 597 12.31 69.88 -25.51
N TYR A 598 10.98 69.77 -25.65
CA TYR A 598 10.15 69.60 -26.87
C TYR A 598 10.76 69.23 -28.26
N ILE A 599 10.22 68.16 -28.88
CA ILE A 599 9.29 68.14 -30.07
C ILE A 599 9.32 69.39 -31.00
N PRO A 600 9.27 69.35 -32.37
CA PRO A 600 8.85 68.30 -33.35
C PRO A 600 9.97 67.92 -34.37
N SER A 601 9.89 67.05 -35.41
CA SER A 601 8.89 66.32 -36.25
C SER A 601 8.82 66.75 -37.76
N VAL A 602 8.43 65.80 -38.64
CA VAL A 602 8.00 65.93 -40.07
C VAL A 602 9.03 66.00 -41.23
N ASN A 603 9.00 64.93 -42.06
CA ASN A 603 9.12 64.79 -43.54
C ASN A 603 9.98 65.76 -44.39
N THR A 604 10.79 65.29 -45.35
CA THR A 604 10.40 64.98 -46.76
C THR A 604 11.64 64.57 -47.63
N VAL A 605 11.60 64.06 -48.89
CA VAL A 605 10.73 63.08 -49.61
C VAL A 605 11.29 62.78 -51.04
N ILE A 606 10.83 61.71 -51.73
CA ILE A 606 10.76 61.48 -53.22
C ILE A 606 11.90 60.78 -54.03
N ASN A 607 11.47 60.08 -55.11
CA ASN A 607 12.16 59.37 -56.24
C ASN A 607 12.82 57.99 -55.92
N LEU A 608 12.45 56.81 -56.50
CA LEU A 608 11.79 56.36 -57.77
C LEU A 608 12.72 56.43 -59.02
N PRO A 609 12.62 55.60 -60.12
CA PRO A 609 11.51 54.68 -60.49
C PRO A 609 11.78 53.39 -61.36
N VAL A 610 10.70 52.74 -61.84
CA VAL A 610 10.53 51.93 -63.12
C VAL A 610 11.11 50.49 -63.21
N ARG A 611 10.49 49.43 -63.83
CA ARG A 611 9.11 48.98 -64.27
C ARG A 611 9.15 47.43 -64.43
N ALA A 612 8.13 46.60 -64.10
CA ALA A 612 6.76 46.39 -64.67
C ALA A 612 6.75 45.67 -66.05
N VAL A 613 5.87 44.69 -66.35
CA VAL A 613 4.37 44.68 -66.45
C VAL A 613 3.85 43.22 -66.29
N LYS A 614 2.77 42.81 -65.57
CA LYS A 614 1.31 43.18 -65.45
C LYS A 614 0.44 42.65 -66.64
N VAL A 615 -0.84 42.23 -66.59
CA VAL A 615 -1.99 42.21 -65.64
C VAL A 615 -2.91 40.99 -65.96
N TYR A 616 -3.73 40.46 -65.03
CA TYR A 616 -5.21 40.21 -65.18
C TYR A 616 -5.86 39.66 -63.88
N THR A 617 -7.13 40.01 -63.60
CA THR A 617 -8.11 39.44 -62.58
C THR A 617 -7.73 39.37 -61.07
N TYR A 618 -8.65 39.42 -60.08
CA TYR A 618 -9.82 40.30 -59.80
C TYR A 618 -10.37 40.11 -58.34
N TYR A 619 -10.52 41.20 -57.54
CA TYR A 619 -11.37 41.43 -56.32
C TYR A 619 -11.30 40.43 -55.09
N LEU A 620 -11.24 40.82 -53.79
CA LEU A 620 -11.98 41.77 -52.89
C LEU A 620 -13.38 41.26 -52.48
N THR A 621 -13.83 41.25 -51.20
CA THR A 621 -13.93 42.31 -50.14
C THR A 621 -13.82 41.72 -48.69
N TYR A 622 -13.45 42.41 -47.58
CA TYR A 622 -14.02 43.55 -46.77
C TYR A 622 -15.08 43.11 -45.67
N PRO A 623 -15.36 43.88 -44.58
CA PRO A 623 -15.00 43.47 -43.20
C PRO A 623 -16.05 43.79 -42.08
N LEU A 624 -15.67 43.72 -40.78
CA LEU A 624 -15.87 44.71 -39.66
C LEU A 624 -15.44 44.07 -38.30
N ARG A 625 -14.52 44.66 -37.50
CA ARG A 625 -14.70 45.55 -36.30
C ARG A 625 -15.47 44.92 -35.11
N PHE A 626 -15.17 45.15 -33.82
CA PHE A 626 -14.42 46.27 -33.17
C PHE A 626 -13.50 45.81 -31.99
N MET A 627 -13.15 46.70 -31.06
CA MET A 627 -12.01 46.63 -30.11
C MET A 627 -12.36 46.17 -28.68
N LEU A 628 -11.28 45.84 -27.94
CA LEU A 628 -11.02 46.10 -26.51
C LEU A 628 -11.86 47.25 -25.89
N SER A 629 -12.22 47.30 -24.59
CA SER A 629 -11.36 47.02 -23.42
C SER A 629 -12.12 47.08 -22.06
N PHE A 630 -11.41 46.68 -20.99
CA PHE A 630 -11.57 47.10 -19.57
C PHE A 630 -12.78 46.67 -18.73
N THR A 631 -12.58 46.84 -17.41
CA THR A 631 -13.32 46.29 -16.26
C THR A 631 -13.96 47.43 -15.42
N PRO A 632 -14.23 47.33 -14.09
CA PRO A 632 -15.60 47.11 -13.62
C PRO A 632 -16.14 48.21 -12.68
N SER A 633 -17.46 48.25 -12.47
CA SER A 633 -18.06 48.91 -11.30
C SER A 633 -19.45 48.35 -10.93
N MET A 634 -19.71 48.25 -9.63
CA MET A 634 -21.05 48.09 -9.02
C MET A 634 -21.54 49.46 -8.54
N PRO A 635 -22.85 49.72 -8.49
CA PRO A 635 -23.52 49.63 -7.18
C PRO A 635 -24.98 49.11 -7.15
N ILE A 636 -25.36 48.77 -5.92
CA ILE A 636 -26.65 48.42 -5.27
C ILE A 636 -27.67 49.60 -5.37
N PRO A 637 -29.03 49.51 -5.14
CA PRO A 637 -29.94 48.43 -4.66
C PRO A 637 -31.29 48.22 -5.46
N ILE A 638 -32.23 47.46 -4.85
CA ILE A 638 -33.72 47.60 -4.83
C ILE A 638 -34.59 46.51 -5.54
N LEU A 639 -35.38 45.82 -4.69
CA LEU A 639 -36.81 45.36 -4.76
C LEU A 639 -37.54 45.29 -6.14
N THR A 640 -38.51 44.39 -6.41
CA THR A 640 -39.38 43.55 -5.53
C THR A 640 -39.98 42.34 -6.28
N GLU A 641 -40.68 41.46 -5.54
CA GLU A 641 -41.62 40.41 -5.98
C GLU A 641 -42.49 40.76 -7.22
N LYS A 642 -42.87 39.81 -8.11
CA LYS A 642 -44.06 38.94 -7.90
C LYS A 642 -44.21 37.78 -8.91
N GLN A 643 -44.96 36.76 -8.45
CA GLN A 643 -45.60 35.64 -9.20
C GLN A 643 -46.80 36.14 -10.06
N PRO A 644 -47.45 35.35 -10.97
CA PRO A 644 -47.75 33.91 -10.86
C PRO A 644 -47.77 33.05 -12.16
N LYS A 645 -48.42 31.87 -12.05
CA LYS A 645 -48.43 30.70 -12.94
C LYS A 645 -49.50 30.74 -14.05
N SER A 646 -49.36 29.82 -15.03
CA SER A 646 -50.44 29.06 -15.73
C SER A 646 -51.39 29.85 -16.69
N PRO A 647 -52.16 29.20 -17.60
CA PRO A 647 -52.40 27.75 -17.76
C PRO A 647 -52.23 27.13 -19.17
N GLU A 648 -52.42 25.80 -19.18
CA GLU A 648 -52.58 24.85 -20.28
C GLU A 648 -53.79 25.10 -21.21
N ILE A 649 -53.73 24.62 -22.48
CA ILE A 649 -54.66 23.68 -23.17
C ILE A 649 -54.53 23.76 -24.72
N GLU A 650 -55.01 22.71 -25.42
CA GLU A 650 -54.99 22.42 -26.88
C GLU A 650 -55.90 23.37 -27.73
N GLU A 651 -56.09 23.35 -29.07
CA GLU A 651 -56.18 22.26 -30.09
C GLU A 651 -55.92 22.69 -31.59
N VAL A 652 -55.24 21.81 -32.36
CA VAL A 652 -55.57 21.20 -33.70
C VAL A 652 -55.75 22.04 -35.02
N PHE A 653 -55.62 21.34 -36.18
CA PHE A 653 -55.94 21.66 -37.62
C PHE A 653 -54.90 22.46 -38.47
N LEU A 654 -54.61 22.18 -39.77
CA LEU A 654 -54.70 20.97 -40.63
C LEU A 654 -53.85 21.13 -41.95
N GLU A 655 -53.84 20.10 -42.83
CA GLU A 655 -53.19 19.90 -44.15
C GLU A 655 -53.36 21.03 -45.22
N LYS A 656 -52.69 21.09 -46.41
CA LYS A 656 -52.70 20.12 -47.56
C LYS A 656 -51.83 20.51 -48.81
N ASP A 657 -51.43 19.50 -49.62
CA ASP A 657 -51.33 19.40 -51.12
C ASP A 657 -50.61 20.50 -52.00
N MET A 658 -50.09 20.30 -53.25
CA MET A 658 -50.01 19.14 -54.19
C MET A 658 -48.85 19.25 -55.25
N GLN A 659 -48.80 18.33 -56.24
CA GLN A 659 -47.76 18.10 -57.28
C GLN A 659 -47.86 19.00 -58.56
N PRO A 660 -47.06 18.73 -59.64
CA PRO A 660 -47.66 17.95 -60.77
C PRO A 660 -46.71 17.04 -61.63
N MET A 661 -47.33 16.04 -62.31
CA MET A 661 -47.03 15.43 -63.64
C MET A 661 -45.74 14.58 -63.90
N GLU A 662 -45.73 13.54 -64.78
CA GLU A 662 -46.79 12.58 -65.19
C GLU A 662 -46.28 11.40 -66.07
N THR A 663 -47.16 10.43 -66.37
CA THR A 663 -47.12 9.34 -67.39
C THR A 663 -46.44 7.98 -67.09
N MET A 664 -47.13 6.94 -67.58
CA MET A 664 -46.98 5.46 -67.48
C MET A 664 -46.58 4.90 -68.89
N PRO A 665 -46.31 3.58 -69.18
CA PRO A 665 -46.98 2.40 -68.58
C PRO A 665 -46.26 0.99 -68.56
N SER A 666 -47.01 0.01 -68.03
CA SER A 666 -47.09 -1.42 -68.42
C SER A 666 -46.10 -2.50 -67.90
N MET A 667 -46.67 -3.72 -67.76
CA MET A 667 -46.04 -5.05 -67.64
C MET A 667 -46.51 -5.92 -68.84
N PRO A 668 -45.94 -7.10 -69.17
CA PRO A 668 -44.67 -7.77 -68.81
C PRO A 668 -43.81 -7.93 -70.11
N PRO A 669 -43.13 -9.04 -70.52
CA PRO A 669 -42.59 -10.25 -69.86
C PRO A 669 -41.12 -10.64 -70.28
N MET A 670 -40.67 -11.84 -69.87
CA MET A 670 -39.62 -12.65 -70.53
C MET A 670 -40.11 -13.16 -71.92
N PRO A 671 -39.29 -13.72 -72.87
CA PRO A 671 -37.91 -14.24 -72.76
C PRO A 671 -36.95 -14.02 -73.98
N SER A 672 -35.74 -14.62 -73.95
CA SER A 672 -35.00 -15.20 -75.12
C SER A 672 -34.36 -14.21 -76.14
N LEU A 673 -33.42 -14.56 -77.06
CA LEU A 673 -32.51 -15.71 -77.29
C LEU A 673 -31.35 -15.28 -78.25
N TYR A 674 -30.52 -16.24 -78.72
CA TYR A 674 -29.44 -16.15 -79.74
C TYR A 674 -28.05 -15.62 -79.27
N GLN A 675 -26.89 -16.22 -79.66
CA GLN A 675 -26.63 -17.44 -80.45
C GLN A 675 -25.25 -18.09 -80.16
N ASN A 676 -25.23 -19.43 -80.08
CA ASN A 676 -24.22 -20.46 -80.44
C ASN A 676 -22.70 -20.22 -80.31
N ALA A 677 -21.86 -21.23 -80.00
CA ALA A 677 -22.03 -22.60 -79.46
C ALA A 677 -20.62 -23.23 -79.21
N LEU A 678 -20.53 -24.56 -79.05
CA LEU A 678 -19.29 -25.40 -79.06
C LEU A 678 -18.43 -25.28 -77.77
N THR A 679 -17.66 -26.26 -77.27
CA THR A 679 -17.52 -27.75 -77.35
C THR A 679 -16.45 -28.13 -76.30
N GLU A 680 -16.27 -29.31 -75.69
CA GLU A 680 -16.91 -30.64 -75.50
C GLU A 680 -15.97 -31.40 -74.51
N ALA A 681 -16.28 -32.46 -73.74
CA ALA A 681 -17.50 -33.14 -73.24
C ALA A 681 -17.03 -34.06 -72.05
N GLU A 682 -17.79 -34.93 -71.37
CA GLU A 682 -19.19 -35.36 -71.49
C GLU A 682 -19.82 -35.72 -70.11
N SER A 683 -19.72 -36.98 -69.64
CA SER A 683 -20.37 -37.55 -68.42
C SER A 683 -19.56 -38.80 -67.90
N PRO A 684 -19.99 -39.69 -66.94
CA PRO A 684 -21.29 -39.88 -66.24
C PRO A 684 -21.32 -40.24 -64.70
N VAL A 685 -22.48 -39.97 -64.06
CA VAL A 685 -23.29 -40.85 -63.12
C VAL A 685 -22.80 -41.30 -61.70
N SER A 686 -23.44 -40.75 -60.65
CA SER A 686 -24.31 -41.36 -59.57
C SER A 686 -23.84 -42.56 -58.67
N PRO A 687 -24.65 -43.08 -57.69
CA PRO A 687 -25.18 -42.45 -56.45
C PRO A 687 -25.19 -43.34 -55.14
N ASP A 688 -25.84 -42.84 -54.07
CA ASP A 688 -26.72 -43.55 -53.09
C ASP A 688 -26.27 -44.46 -51.89
N THR A 689 -26.90 -44.17 -50.73
CA THR A 689 -27.53 -45.09 -49.72
C THR A 689 -26.79 -45.90 -48.61
N LEU A 690 -27.32 -45.73 -47.37
CA LEU A 690 -27.83 -46.72 -46.37
C LEU A 690 -26.94 -47.64 -45.47
N HIS A 691 -27.45 -47.75 -44.23
CA HIS A 691 -27.61 -48.93 -43.32
C HIS A 691 -26.45 -49.62 -42.55
N ASN A 692 -26.68 -49.66 -41.22
CA ASN A 692 -26.67 -50.80 -40.27
C ASN A 692 -25.41 -51.62 -39.91
N GLU A 693 -25.36 -51.96 -38.60
CA GLU A 693 -25.24 -53.31 -37.96
C GLU A 693 -24.25 -54.36 -38.55
N SER A 694 -23.62 -55.24 -37.77
CA SER A 694 -23.87 -55.66 -36.38
C SER A 694 -22.65 -56.29 -35.71
N ASP A 695 -22.67 -56.32 -34.37
CA ASP A 695 -22.34 -57.40 -33.43
C ASP A 695 -21.10 -58.33 -33.56
N ALA A 696 -20.75 -58.83 -32.37
CA ALA A 696 -20.38 -60.23 -32.10
C ALA A 696 -18.92 -60.72 -32.31
N HIS A 697 -18.16 -60.55 -31.22
CA HIS A 697 -17.82 -61.66 -30.29
C HIS A 697 -16.77 -62.75 -30.62
N LEU A 698 -16.05 -63.15 -29.54
CA LEU A 698 -15.55 -64.52 -29.24
C LEU A 698 -14.39 -65.09 -30.12
N THR A 699 -13.38 -65.83 -29.65
CA THR A 699 -12.78 -66.00 -28.29
C THR A 699 -11.40 -66.68 -28.37
N ASN A 700 -10.63 -66.59 -27.27
CA ASN A 700 -9.72 -67.63 -26.73
C ASN A 700 -8.58 -68.24 -27.59
N ALA A 701 -7.36 -67.81 -27.22
CA ALA A 701 -6.37 -68.64 -26.49
C ALA A 701 -5.39 -69.61 -27.21
N THR A 702 -4.21 -69.70 -26.59
CA THR A 702 -3.23 -70.82 -26.52
C THR A 702 -2.58 -71.37 -27.79
N SER A 703 -1.23 -71.32 -27.81
CA SER A 703 -0.38 -72.46 -28.16
C SER A 703 1.06 -72.32 -27.63
N SER A 704 1.70 -73.45 -27.35
CA SER A 704 3.16 -73.65 -27.24
C SER A 704 3.74 -73.92 -28.67
N GLU A 705 4.99 -74.27 -28.96
CA GLU A 705 6.12 -74.84 -28.19
C GLU A 705 7.45 -74.77 -28.98
N SER A 706 8.60 -74.98 -28.32
CA SER A 706 9.91 -75.39 -28.91
C SER A 706 10.69 -74.33 -29.75
N ALA A 707 12.03 -74.37 -29.93
CA ALA A 707 13.09 -75.25 -29.41
C ALA A 707 14.48 -74.54 -29.36
N GLN A 708 15.37 -74.99 -28.45
CA GLN A 708 16.87 -74.96 -28.51
C GLN A 708 17.62 -73.62 -28.71
N SER A 709 18.75 -73.32 -28.03
CA SER A 709 19.42 -73.83 -26.81
C SER A 709 20.76 -73.06 -26.63
N LEU A 710 21.34 -72.97 -25.42
CA LEU A 710 22.78 -73.26 -25.11
C LEU A 710 23.25 -72.83 -23.68
N ASN A 711 24.47 -73.27 -23.39
CA ASN A 711 25.46 -73.08 -22.31
C ASN A 711 25.74 -71.60 -21.83
N ASP A 712 26.33 -71.33 -20.65
CA ASP A 712 26.85 -72.20 -19.56
C ASP A 712 27.08 -71.50 -18.19
N THR A 713 27.14 -72.29 -17.09
CA THR A 713 27.74 -71.99 -15.75
C THR A 713 27.17 -70.80 -14.91
N ASN A 714 27.22 -70.76 -13.56
CA ASN A 714 27.65 -71.73 -12.53
C ASN A 714 26.89 -71.50 -11.18
N THR A 715 26.91 -72.50 -10.28
CA THR A 715 26.41 -72.45 -8.87
C THR A 715 27.61 -72.34 -7.88
N PRO A 716 27.57 -72.64 -6.55
CA PRO A 716 26.51 -73.03 -5.58
C PRO A 716 26.58 -72.39 -4.15
N TRP A 717 25.80 -72.96 -3.20
CA TRP A 717 25.76 -72.77 -1.70
C TRP A 717 25.05 -71.51 -1.14
N SER A 718 24.47 -71.48 0.07
CA SER A 718 23.75 -72.49 0.91
C SER A 718 23.04 -71.80 2.11
N GLU A 719 22.08 -72.47 2.77
CA GLU A 719 21.57 -72.12 4.12
C GLU A 719 22.66 -72.42 5.22
N PRO A 720 22.46 -72.23 6.57
CA PRO A 720 21.25 -71.86 7.36
C PRO A 720 21.48 -70.93 8.60
N THR A 721 20.49 -70.89 9.53
CA THR A 721 20.57 -70.63 11.00
C THR A 721 20.33 -69.22 11.62
N HIS A 722 19.35 -69.18 12.54
CA HIS A 722 19.31 -68.37 13.79
C HIS A 722 20.23 -69.04 14.87
N PRO A 723 20.55 -68.51 16.09
CA PRO A 723 19.76 -67.53 16.88
C PRO A 723 20.51 -66.61 17.92
N LYS A 724 19.71 -65.89 18.73
CA LYS A 724 19.84 -65.68 20.21
C LYS A 724 20.96 -64.81 20.86
N THR A 725 20.47 -63.80 21.61
CA THR A 725 20.79 -63.41 23.02
C THR A 725 22.27 -63.20 23.45
N GLU A 726 22.66 -62.75 24.65
CA GLU A 726 22.01 -62.40 25.95
C GLU A 726 22.88 -61.27 26.61
N ALA A 727 22.61 -60.57 27.73
CA ALA A 727 21.69 -60.72 28.87
C ALA A 727 21.61 -59.40 29.73
N HIS A 728 20.86 -59.45 30.86
CA HIS A 728 21.17 -58.81 32.18
C HIS A 728 21.10 -57.26 32.39
N GLN A 729 20.63 -56.71 33.54
CA GLN A 729 19.78 -57.23 34.64
C GLN A 729 19.33 -56.14 35.66
N HIS A 730 18.31 -56.45 36.47
CA HIS A 730 18.01 -55.92 37.84
C HIS A 730 17.58 -54.44 38.07
N VAL A 731 16.88 -54.05 39.17
CA VAL A 731 15.72 -54.61 39.92
C VAL A 731 15.19 -53.60 41.00
N HIS A 732 14.01 -53.87 41.61
CA HIS A 732 13.28 -53.07 42.66
C HIS A 732 12.54 -51.81 42.16
N ALA A 733 11.23 -51.54 42.37
CA ALA A 733 10.05 -52.21 42.98
C ALA A 733 9.72 -52.04 44.49
N SER A 734 8.68 -51.23 44.79
CA SER A 734 7.66 -51.34 45.88
C SER A 734 6.59 -50.21 45.72
N GLN A 735 5.27 -50.43 45.53
CA GLN A 735 4.19 -50.78 46.51
C GLN A 735 3.91 -49.68 47.58
N LYS A 736 2.67 -49.37 48.05
CA LYS A 736 1.25 -49.81 47.87
C LYS A 736 0.34 -48.64 48.39
N GLY A 737 -1.00 -48.56 48.28
CA GLY A 737 -2.08 -49.43 47.74
C GLY A 737 -3.34 -48.56 47.47
N ARG A 738 -4.41 -49.00 46.78
CA ARG A 738 -5.33 -50.14 47.02
C ARG A 738 -6.27 -49.86 48.21
N TYR A 739 -7.60 -50.03 48.16
CA TYR A 739 -8.51 -50.74 47.22
C TYR A 739 -9.20 -49.73 46.24
N THR A 740 -10.40 -49.84 45.64
CA THR A 740 -11.60 -50.71 45.77
C THR A 740 -12.39 -50.78 44.44
N ASN A 741 -13.46 -51.58 44.35
CA ASN A 741 -14.15 -51.96 43.11
C ASN A 741 -15.56 -51.34 42.97
N ALA A 742 -16.00 -51.12 41.72
CA ALA A 742 -17.30 -51.59 41.22
C ALA A 742 -17.29 -51.75 39.68
N THR A 743 -17.84 -52.86 39.19
CA THR A 743 -18.08 -53.20 37.77
C THR A 743 -19.07 -52.22 37.11
N ILE A 744 -19.16 -52.08 35.77
CA ILE A 744 -19.53 -53.13 34.79
C ILE A 744 -18.86 -52.92 33.41
N GLY A 745 -18.35 -54.01 32.83
CA GLY A 745 -18.54 -54.39 31.42
C GLY A 745 -17.97 -53.50 30.30
N ALA A 746 -16.71 -53.77 29.91
CA ALA A 746 -16.21 -53.49 28.56
C ALA A 746 -15.56 -54.76 27.99
N THR A 747 -15.91 -55.15 26.76
CA THR A 747 -15.37 -56.34 26.08
C THR A 747 -14.71 -55.96 24.76
N ASN A 748 -13.47 -56.42 24.56
CA ASN A 748 -12.70 -56.21 23.34
C ASN A 748 -13.30 -56.95 22.14
N ALA A 749 -13.22 -56.36 20.94
CA ALA A 749 -13.22 -57.10 19.68
C ALA A 749 -12.39 -56.37 18.61
N THR A 750 -11.53 -57.11 17.93
CA THR A 750 -10.72 -56.63 16.78
C THR A 750 -11.44 -56.82 15.46
N ARG A 751 -11.13 -55.96 14.46
CA ARG A 751 -11.26 -56.19 13.01
C ARG A 751 -12.32 -57.19 12.54
N GLN A 752 -13.40 -56.66 11.95
CA GLN A 752 -14.02 -57.29 10.78
C GLN A 752 -14.08 -56.27 9.64
N SER A 753 -13.91 -56.78 8.41
CA SER A 753 -14.09 -56.06 7.16
C SER A 753 -15.57 -55.84 6.87
N LEU A 754 -15.94 -54.64 6.43
CA LEU A 754 -17.23 -54.38 5.79
C LEU A 754 -17.01 -53.63 4.48
N GLU A 755 -17.87 -53.96 3.50
CA GLU A 755 -17.65 -53.66 2.09
C GLU A 755 -18.04 -52.22 1.73
N PHE A 756 -17.41 -51.68 0.68
CA PHE A 756 -17.82 -50.43 0.05
C PHE A 756 -19.10 -50.63 -0.78
N VAL A 757 -20.25 -50.70 -0.11
CA VAL A 757 -21.56 -50.63 -0.78
C VAL A 757 -21.94 -49.16 -0.97
N SER A 758 -22.03 -48.72 -2.21
CA SER A 758 -22.35 -47.35 -2.60
C SER A 758 -23.85 -47.03 -2.38
N ALA A 759 -24.24 -46.67 -1.16
CA ALA A 759 -25.59 -46.21 -0.83
C ALA A 759 -25.66 -44.68 -0.82
N GLN A 760 -26.29 -44.09 -1.85
CA GLN A 760 -26.56 -42.65 -1.91
C GLN A 760 -27.68 -42.26 -0.93
N LEU A 761 -27.32 -41.84 0.27
CA LEU A 761 -28.25 -41.11 1.15
C LEU A 761 -28.47 -39.68 0.62
N PRO A 762 -29.71 -39.19 0.53
CA PRO A 762 -29.98 -37.82 0.08
C PRO A 762 -29.42 -36.83 1.11
N SER A 763 -28.46 -36.01 0.69
CA SER A 763 -27.84 -35.01 1.54
C SER A 763 -28.86 -33.97 2.00
N ARG A 764 -29.03 -33.81 3.33
CA ARG A 764 -29.77 -32.66 3.87
C ARG A 764 -29.05 -31.37 3.42
N PRO A 765 -29.77 -30.33 2.98
CA PRO A 765 -29.14 -29.08 2.57
C PRO A 765 -28.36 -28.46 3.74
N TRP A 766 -27.16 -27.93 3.48
CA TRP A 766 -26.23 -27.49 4.53
C TRP A 766 -26.81 -26.40 5.45
N TYR A 767 -27.68 -25.54 4.92
CA TYR A 767 -28.39 -24.48 5.66
C TYR A 767 -29.53 -24.99 6.57
N THR A 768 -29.87 -26.29 6.53
CA THR A 768 -30.84 -26.94 7.45
C THR A 768 -30.17 -27.63 8.65
N ARG A 769 -28.88 -27.37 8.88
CA ARG A 769 -28.17 -27.82 10.10
C ARG A 769 -28.66 -27.03 11.33
N PRO A 770 -28.89 -27.67 12.50
CA PRO A 770 -29.29 -26.99 13.73
C PRO A 770 -28.23 -25.95 14.16
N ILE A 771 -28.63 -24.92 14.93
CA ILE A 771 -27.73 -23.84 15.32
C ILE A 771 -26.98 -24.26 16.60
N ASN A 772 -25.72 -24.68 16.44
CA ASN A 772 -24.80 -24.74 17.59
C ASN A 772 -24.33 -23.31 17.91
N TYR A 773 -25.07 -22.63 18.78
CA TYR A 773 -24.54 -21.44 19.45
C TYR A 773 -23.37 -21.85 20.36
N ASN A 774 -22.14 -21.56 19.93
CA ASN A 774 -21.01 -21.54 20.86
C ASN A 774 -21.31 -20.49 21.93
N LEU A 775 -21.52 -20.93 23.17
CA LEU A 775 -21.91 -20.13 24.35
C LEU A 775 -20.89 -19.06 24.79
N TYR A 776 -19.84 -18.83 24.01
CA TYR A 776 -18.68 -18.00 24.34
C TYR A 776 -18.87 -16.48 24.09
N ASN A 777 -19.81 -16.07 23.24
CA ASN A 777 -20.08 -14.64 22.97
C ASN A 777 -21.38 -14.16 23.63
N MET A 778 -21.50 -14.33 24.96
CA MET A 778 -22.62 -13.83 25.75
C MET A 778 -22.18 -12.67 26.65
N ALA A 779 -22.38 -11.44 26.16
CA ALA A 779 -22.18 -10.21 26.91
C ALA A 779 -22.87 -10.24 28.28
N GLU A 780 -22.21 -9.66 29.30
CA GLU A 780 -22.56 -9.68 30.72
C GLU A 780 -24.04 -9.98 31.03
N VAL A 781 -24.28 -11.18 31.58
CA VAL A 781 -25.57 -11.53 32.16
C VAL A 781 -25.76 -10.69 33.42
N LYS A 782 -26.60 -9.64 33.33
CA LYS A 782 -27.02 -8.85 34.48
C LYS A 782 -27.36 -9.76 35.66
N LYS A 783 -26.71 -9.51 36.81
CA LYS A 783 -26.87 -10.31 38.01
C LYS A 783 -28.36 -10.47 38.35
N GLN A 784 -28.84 -11.71 38.29
CA GLN A 784 -30.23 -12.05 38.53
C GLN A 784 -30.69 -11.56 39.91
N GLU A 785 -31.75 -10.75 39.95
CA GLU A 785 -32.24 -10.12 41.18
C GLU A 785 -33.17 -11.05 41.97
N LYS A 786 -33.96 -11.86 41.26
CA LYS A 786 -34.89 -12.84 41.82
C LYS A 786 -35.03 -14.05 40.89
N ASP A 787 -35.17 -15.24 41.47
CA ASP A 787 -35.58 -16.46 40.78
C ASP A 787 -37.12 -16.55 40.71
N TYR A 788 -37.64 -16.71 39.50
CA TYR A 788 -39.07 -16.85 39.22
C TYR A 788 -39.45 -18.27 38.75
N THR A 789 -38.51 -19.22 38.72
CA THR A 789 -38.72 -20.57 38.13
C THR A 789 -39.97 -21.26 38.69
N LYS A 790 -40.22 -21.16 40.00
CA LYS A 790 -41.39 -21.74 40.68
C LYS A 790 -42.73 -21.12 40.26
N GLU A 791 -42.74 -19.83 39.93
CA GLU A 791 -43.93 -19.13 39.46
C GLU A 791 -44.22 -19.49 37.99
N VAL A 792 -43.17 -19.69 37.18
CA VAL A 792 -43.27 -20.22 35.81
C VAL A 792 -43.79 -21.66 35.79
N ASP A 793 -43.24 -22.54 36.61
CA ASP A 793 -43.62 -23.97 36.65
C ASP A 793 -45.09 -24.18 37.06
N ALA A 794 -45.67 -23.27 37.84
CA ALA A 794 -47.10 -23.27 38.17
C ALA A 794 -47.97 -22.73 37.03
N LEU A 795 -47.55 -21.64 36.36
CA LEU A 795 -48.37 -20.92 35.38
C LEU A 795 -48.33 -21.53 33.96
N LEU A 796 -47.26 -22.22 33.57
CA LEU A 796 -47.18 -22.89 32.26
C LEU A 796 -48.27 -23.95 32.03
N PRO A 797 -48.54 -24.93 32.93
CA PRO A 797 -49.62 -25.90 32.72
C PRO A 797 -51.01 -25.24 32.77
N GLU A 798 -51.20 -24.20 33.60
CA GLU A 798 -52.46 -23.44 33.62
C GLU A 798 -52.70 -22.76 32.25
N ALA A 799 -51.69 -22.06 31.71
CA ALA A 799 -51.78 -21.40 30.42
C ALA A 799 -52.06 -22.36 29.26
N LYS A 800 -51.46 -23.58 29.28
CA LYS A 800 -51.75 -24.63 28.29
C LYS A 800 -53.20 -25.10 28.37
N SER A 801 -53.69 -25.41 29.57
CA SER A 801 -55.10 -25.80 29.75
C SER A 801 -56.10 -24.70 29.33
N LEU A 802 -55.74 -23.42 29.50
CA LEU A 802 -56.56 -22.29 29.07
C LEU A 802 -56.55 -22.12 27.55
N ALA A 803 -55.41 -22.31 26.89
CA ALA A 803 -55.32 -22.32 25.42
C ALA A 803 -56.13 -23.49 24.82
N GLU A 804 -56.02 -24.70 25.38
CA GLU A 804 -56.82 -25.87 25.02
C GLU A 804 -58.34 -25.63 25.22
N SER A 805 -58.73 -24.86 26.24
CA SER A 805 -60.12 -24.43 26.46
C SER A 805 -60.63 -23.36 25.48
N GLY A 806 -59.83 -22.97 24.48
CA GLY A 806 -60.16 -21.95 23.48
C GLY A 806 -59.90 -20.51 23.94
N LYS A 807 -59.37 -20.30 25.15
CA LYS A 807 -59.11 -18.98 25.74
C LYS A 807 -57.66 -18.53 25.53
N LEU A 808 -57.25 -18.51 24.26
CA LEU A 808 -55.87 -18.23 23.88
C LEU A 808 -55.38 -16.85 24.36
N GLN A 809 -56.22 -15.80 24.27
CA GLN A 809 -55.82 -14.46 24.69
C GLN A 809 -55.64 -14.36 26.22
N ASP A 810 -56.60 -14.87 27.01
CA ASP A 810 -56.49 -14.95 28.48
C ASP A 810 -55.20 -15.67 28.93
N ALA A 811 -54.77 -16.71 28.20
CA ALA A 811 -53.54 -17.45 28.45
C ALA A 811 -52.28 -16.63 28.09
N LEU A 812 -52.27 -15.98 26.93
CA LEU A 812 -51.14 -15.15 26.49
C LEU A 812 -50.95 -13.91 27.38
N ASP A 813 -52.03 -13.25 27.81
CA ASP A 813 -51.95 -12.06 28.66
C ASP A 813 -51.37 -12.39 30.05
N LYS A 814 -51.69 -13.57 30.61
CA LYS A 814 -51.04 -14.11 31.82
C LYS A 814 -49.54 -14.34 31.62
N LEU A 815 -49.15 -14.96 30.51
CA LEU A 815 -47.74 -15.22 30.20
C LEU A 815 -46.95 -13.91 29.96
N TYR A 816 -47.54 -12.92 29.28
CA TYR A 816 -46.96 -11.58 29.11
C TYR A 816 -46.83 -10.80 30.42
N ALA A 817 -47.76 -10.96 31.36
CA ALA A 817 -47.67 -10.35 32.68
C ALA A 817 -46.50 -10.91 33.50
N LEU A 818 -46.25 -12.23 33.43
CA LEU A 818 -45.11 -12.86 34.11
C LEU A 818 -43.79 -12.57 33.38
N GLU A 819 -43.75 -12.63 32.05
CA GLU A 819 -42.57 -12.31 31.24
C GLU A 819 -42.06 -10.89 31.51
N LYS A 820 -42.96 -9.92 31.74
CA LYS A 820 -42.59 -8.58 32.19
C LYS A 820 -41.84 -8.57 33.53
N GLN A 821 -42.20 -9.45 34.48
CA GLN A 821 -41.56 -9.54 35.80
C GLN A 821 -40.20 -10.26 35.72
N THR A 822 -40.14 -11.44 35.08
CA THR A 822 -38.92 -12.24 35.00
C THR A 822 -37.81 -11.51 34.25
N ARG A 823 -38.18 -10.81 33.17
CA ARG A 823 -37.27 -9.99 32.35
C ARG A 823 -36.75 -8.76 33.11
N ASN A 824 -37.60 -8.11 33.92
CA ASN A 824 -37.15 -7.01 34.77
C ASN A 824 -36.14 -7.49 35.83
N ALA A 825 -36.37 -8.66 36.44
CA ALA A 825 -35.45 -9.27 37.41
C ALA A 825 -34.21 -9.96 36.79
N SER A 826 -34.03 -9.85 35.46
CA SER A 826 -32.96 -10.48 34.68
C SER A 826 -32.89 -12.02 34.77
N ASP A 827 -34.02 -12.70 35.02
CA ASP A 827 -34.09 -14.16 35.04
C ASP A 827 -34.11 -14.73 33.60
N LEU A 828 -32.92 -15.12 33.13
CA LEU A 828 -32.70 -15.64 31.79
C LEU A 828 -33.45 -16.94 31.51
N LYS A 829 -33.52 -17.85 32.49
CA LYS A 829 -34.12 -19.19 32.31
C LYS A 829 -35.65 -19.10 32.27
N SER A 830 -36.22 -18.37 33.22
CA SER A 830 -37.67 -18.15 33.29
C SER A 830 -38.18 -17.37 32.08
N THR A 831 -37.54 -16.25 31.70
CA THR A 831 -38.05 -15.47 30.56
C THR A 831 -37.87 -16.19 29.23
N THR A 832 -36.79 -16.96 29.03
CA THR A 832 -36.63 -17.77 27.80
C THR A 832 -37.73 -18.84 27.69
N ARG A 833 -38.06 -19.55 28.79
CA ARG A 833 -39.16 -20.53 28.78
C ARG A 833 -40.50 -19.87 28.46
N LEU A 834 -40.83 -18.74 29.09
CA LEU A 834 -42.07 -18.01 28.81
C LEU A 834 -42.15 -17.52 27.36
N VAL A 835 -41.04 -17.00 26.81
CA VAL A 835 -40.97 -16.54 25.42
C VAL A 835 -41.17 -17.68 24.41
N LYS A 836 -40.56 -18.86 24.64
CA LYS A 836 -40.81 -20.06 23.82
C LYS A 836 -42.26 -20.53 23.88
N GLU A 837 -42.84 -20.56 25.08
CA GLU A 837 -44.20 -21.08 25.28
C GLU A 837 -45.27 -20.12 24.73
N ILE A 838 -45.05 -18.80 24.78
CA ILE A 838 -45.88 -17.80 24.09
C ILE A 838 -45.91 -18.05 22.56
N SER A 839 -44.75 -18.27 21.94
CA SER A 839 -44.71 -18.53 20.49
C SER A 839 -45.28 -19.90 20.14
N GLN A 840 -45.04 -20.91 20.98
CA GLN A 840 -45.56 -22.26 20.79
C GLN A 840 -47.10 -22.30 20.86
N LEU A 841 -47.73 -21.64 21.85
CA LEU A 841 -49.19 -21.58 21.94
C LEU A 841 -49.83 -20.88 20.73
N ALA A 842 -49.19 -19.84 20.18
CA ALA A 842 -49.67 -19.18 18.96
C ALA A 842 -49.51 -20.07 17.70
N TYR A 843 -48.44 -20.88 17.65
CA TYR A 843 -48.20 -21.85 16.59
C TYR A 843 -49.16 -23.05 16.66
N ASP A 844 -49.34 -23.66 17.82
CA ASP A 844 -50.21 -24.83 18.04
C ASP A 844 -51.69 -24.47 17.80
N ALA A 845 -52.10 -23.25 18.14
CA ALA A 845 -53.42 -22.69 17.80
C ALA A 845 -53.57 -22.27 16.31
N ARG A 846 -52.53 -22.44 15.49
CA ARG A 846 -52.46 -22.12 14.04
C ARG A 846 -52.77 -20.67 13.67
N ASN A 847 -52.66 -19.73 14.62
CA ASN A 847 -52.89 -18.31 14.36
C ASN A 847 -51.58 -17.63 13.96
N HIS A 848 -51.24 -17.73 12.68
CA HIS A 848 -49.97 -17.20 12.15
C HIS A 848 -49.87 -15.67 12.26
N GLU A 849 -50.99 -14.94 12.24
CA GLU A 849 -51.02 -13.48 12.45
C GLU A 849 -50.63 -13.14 13.90
N LEU A 850 -51.23 -13.83 14.87
CA LEU A 850 -50.92 -13.68 16.29
C LEU A 850 -49.49 -14.15 16.62
N LEU A 851 -48.99 -15.19 15.94
CA LEU A 851 -47.61 -15.64 16.03
C LEU A 851 -46.64 -14.55 15.51
N ASN A 852 -46.88 -14.03 14.31
CA ASN A 852 -46.12 -12.95 13.71
C ASN A 852 -46.12 -11.68 14.59
N GLY A 853 -47.28 -11.28 15.09
CA GLY A 853 -47.44 -10.17 16.03
C GLY A 853 -46.71 -10.39 17.35
N SER A 854 -46.73 -11.61 17.89
CA SER A 854 -46.03 -11.97 19.14
C SER A 854 -44.52 -11.96 18.96
N ILE A 855 -43.99 -12.51 17.86
CA ILE A 855 -42.56 -12.47 17.53
C ILE A 855 -42.09 -11.03 17.35
N GLN A 856 -42.84 -10.20 16.60
CA GLN A 856 -42.52 -8.77 16.46
C GLN A 856 -42.57 -8.02 17.80
N THR A 857 -43.56 -8.31 18.65
CA THR A 857 -43.73 -7.64 19.94
C THR A 857 -42.59 -8.00 20.89
N LEU A 858 -42.38 -9.29 21.16
CA LEU A 858 -41.36 -9.79 22.10
C LEU A 858 -39.94 -9.35 21.72
N SER A 859 -39.63 -9.28 20.42
CA SER A 859 -38.32 -8.89 19.90
C SER A 859 -38.11 -7.37 19.77
N LYS A 860 -39.15 -6.55 19.99
CA LYS A 860 -39.11 -5.08 20.06
C LYS A 860 -39.27 -4.53 21.50
N LYS A 861 -39.64 -5.35 22.49
CA LYS A 861 -39.76 -4.92 23.91
C LYS A 861 -38.43 -4.37 24.45
N HIS A 862 -38.39 -3.09 24.80
CA HIS A 862 -37.23 -2.43 25.39
C HIS A 862 -36.75 -3.15 26.66
N GLY A 863 -35.48 -3.60 26.67
CA GLY A 863 -34.89 -4.37 27.78
C GLY A 863 -35.12 -5.88 27.73
N GLN A 864 -35.44 -6.47 26.57
CA GLN A 864 -35.50 -7.93 26.41
C GLN A 864 -34.09 -8.57 26.42
N LEU A 865 -33.98 -9.76 27.00
CA LEU A 865 -32.73 -10.51 27.12
C LEU A 865 -32.32 -11.12 25.75
N LYS A 866 -31.06 -10.92 25.33
CA LYS A 866 -30.56 -11.31 24.00
C LYS A 866 -30.84 -12.78 23.66
N VAL A 867 -30.52 -13.68 24.59
CA VAL A 867 -30.68 -15.14 24.40
C VAL A 867 -32.15 -15.54 24.21
N ALA A 868 -33.08 -14.92 24.95
CA ALA A 868 -34.51 -15.19 24.78
C ALA A 868 -35.01 -14.83 23.37
N ILE A 869 -34.37 -13.86 22.69
CA ILE A 869 -34.68 -13.51 21.29
C ILE A 869 -34.01 -14.51 20.32
N GLN A 870 -32.77 -14.97 20.60
CA GLN A 870 -32.09 -16.00 19.79
C GLN A 870 -32.90 -17.31 19.76
N GLU A 871 -33.31 -17.76 20.94
CA GLU A 871 -34.10 -18.97 21.17
C GLU A 871 -35.50 -18.88 20.54
N LEU A 872 -36.13 -17.70 20.56
CA LEU A 872 -37.40 -17.42 19.88
C LEU A 872 -37.26 -17.49 18.35
N VAL A 873 -36.20 -16.90 17.81
CA VAL A 873 -35.93 -16.86 16.36
C VAL A 873 -35.54 -18.24 15.84
N GLU A 874 -34.71 -19.00 16.57
CA GLU A 874 -34.39 -20.38 16.19
C GLU A 874 -35.64 -21.28 16.17
N GLN A 875 -36.49 -21.21 17.19
CA GLN A 875 -37.74 -21.97 17.23
C GLN A 875 -38.65 -21.62 16.03
N ALA A 876 -38.78 -20.33 15.70
CA ALA A 876 -39.55 -19.88 14.54
C ALA A 876 -38.95 -20.29 13.19
N VAL A 877 -37.61 -20.31 13.06
CA VAL A 877 -36.91 -20.82 11.87
C VAL A 877 -37.12 -22.33 11.71
N GLY A 878 -37.13 -23.09 12.80
CA GLY A 878 -37.40 -24.53 12.78
C GLY A 878 -38.76 -24.91 12.20
N TRP A 879 -39.78 -24.06 12.38
CA TRP A 879 -41.12 -24.29 11.82
C TRP A 879 -41.26 -24.01 10.31
N LEU A 880 -40.30 -23.31 9.68
CA LEU A 880 -40.41 -22.89 8.27
C LEU A 880 -40.61 -24.07 7.30
N ASP A 881 -39.84 -25.14 7.47
CA ASP A 881 -39.90 -26.35 6.63
C ASP A 881 -41.20 -27.15 6.80
N GLU A 882 -41.92 -26.94 7.91
CA GLU A 882 -43.20 -27.60 8.19
C GLU A 882 -44.39 -26.76 7.73
N ILE A 883 -44.37 -25.45 8.01
CA ILE A 883 -45.38 -24.49 7.52
C ILE A 883 -45.45 -24.53 5.99
N LYS A 884 -44.30 -24.55 5.31
CA LYS A 884 -44.25 -24.64 3.83
C LYS A 884 -44.93 -25.89 3.26
N LYS A 885 -44.98 -26.99 4.02
CA LYS A 885 -45.60 -28.26 3.62
C LYS A 885 -47.06 -28.39 4.08
N ARG A 886 -47.42 -27.78 5.21
CA ARG A 886 -48.73 -27.96 5.85
C ARG A 886 -49.72 -26.84 5.56
N ASP A 887 -49.27 -25.59 5.54
CA ASP A 887 -50.11 -24.40 5.57
C ASP A 887 -50.04 -23.55 4.29
N GLY A 888 -49.09 -23.83 3.39
CA GLY A 888 -48.96 -23.18 2.08
C GLY A 888 -47.84 -22.13 2.00
N GLN A 889 -47.58 -21.66 0.79
CA GLN A 889 -46.42 -20.80 0.50
C GLN A 889 -46.62 -19.34 0.98
N GLU A 890 -47.84 -18.81 0.92
CA GLU A 890 -48.15 -17.43 1.32
C GLU A 890 -47.81 -17.16 2.80
N LYS A 891 -48.30 -18.04 3.70
CA LYS A 891 -48.00 -17.96 5.15
C LYS A 891 -46.51 -18.17 5.45
N TRP A 892 -45.82 -19.00 4.65
CA TRP A 892 -44.38 -19.19 4.75
C TRP A 892 -43.60 -17.92 4.37
N LEU A 893 -44.03 -17.21 3.33
CA LEU A 893 -43.46 -15.91 2.96
C LEU A 893 -43.70 -14.86 4.05
N GLN A 894 -44.92 -14.74 4.57
CA GLN A 894 -45.23 -13.82 5.67
C GLN A 894 -44.31 -14.03 6.89
N LEU A 895 -44.07 -15.28 7.30
CA LEU A 895 -43.17 -15.59 8.42
C LEU A 895 -41.68 -15.30 8.07
N ILE A 896 -41.27 -15.50 6.82
CA ILE A 896 -39.91 -15.11 6.38
C ILE A 896 -39.73 -13.59 6.43
N GLU A 897 -40.72 -12.81 6.01
CA GLU A 897 -40.65 -11.35 6.05
C GLU A 897 -40.67 -10.80 7.48
N THR A 898 -41.47 -11.37 8.39
CA THR A 898 -41.42 -10.96 9.80
C THR A 898 -40.10 -11.34 10.45
N LEU A 899 -39.54 -12.53 10.16
CA LEU A 899 -38.21 -12.92 10.67
C LEU A 899 -37.09 -12.03 10.10
N ARG A 900 -37.11 -11.68 8.81
CA ARG A 900 -36.17 -10.72 8.20
C ARG A 900 -36.25 -9.34 8.88
N THR A 901 -37.47 -8.86 9.13
CA THR A 901 -37.72 -7.58 9.82
C THR A 901 -37.32 -7.62 11.31
N VAL A 902 -37.43 -8.77 11.96
CA VAL A 902 -37.14 -8.95 13.39
C VAL A 902 -35.65 -9.15 13.68
N THR A 903 -34.90 -9.70 12.72
CA THR A 903 -33.44 -9.91 12.79
C THR A 903 -32.62 -8.71 12.29
N GLU A 904 -33.27 -7.71 11.69
CA GLU A 904 -32.62 -6.48 11.25
C GLU A 904 -32.00 -5.69 12.41
N GLY A 905 -30.81 -5.12 12.16
CA GLY A 905 -30.05 -4.31 13.12
C GLY A 905 -29.47 -5.05 14.33
N LYS A 906 -29.57 -6.39 14.39
CA LYS A 906 -29.19 -7.20 15.56
C LYS A 906 -28.03 -8.14 15.25
N LEU A 907 -26.81 -7.70 15.55
CA LEU A 907 -25.54 -8.46 15.39
C LEU A 907 -25.64 -9.93 15.85
N PHE A 908 -26.29 -10.18 16.99
CA PHE A 908 -26.42 -11.51 17.58
C PHE A 908 -27.44 -12.44 16.88
N LEU A 909 -28.06 -11.99 15.77
CA LEU A 909 -29.01 -12.72 14.93
C LEU A 909 -28.61 -12.77 13.44
N GLU A 910 -27.36 -12.42 13.10
CA GLU A 910 -26.87 -12.39 11.72
C GLU A 910 -26.95 -13.74 11.01
N THR A 911 -26.57 -14.85 11.67
CA THR A 911 -26.64 -16.20 11.07
C THR A 911 -28.09 -16.64 10.77
N PRO A 912 -29.08 -16.51 11.68
CA PRO A 912 -30.48 -16.65 11.33
C PRO A 912 -30.94 -15.75 10.16
N ARG A 913 -30.54 -14.47 10.14
CA ARG A 913 -30.89 -13.54 9.04
C ARG A 913 -30.38 -14.05 7.70
N ALA A 914 -29.11 -14.46 7.64
CA ALA A 914 -28.48 -14.98 6.44
C ALA A 914 -29.21 -16.22 5.89
N ARG A 915 -29.51 -17.19 6.76
CA ARG A 915 -30.22 -18.43 6.38
C ARG A 915 -31.65 -18.17 5.88
N VAL A 916 -32.39 -17.28 6.54
CA VAL A 916 -33.76 -16.90 6.12
C VAL A 916 -33.75 -16.20 4.76
N THR A 917 -32.81 -15.27 4.52
CA THR A 917 -32.67 -14.62 3.20
C THR A 917 -32.21 -15.59 2.11
N LEU A 918 -31.36 -16.57 2.41
CA LEU A 918 -30.98 -17.63 1.45
C LEU A 918 -32.19 -18.47 1.02
N LEU A 919 -33.10 -18.80 1.95
CA LEU A 919 -34.35 -19.50 1.63
C LEU A 919 -35.27 -18.66 0.74
N LEU A 920 -35.32 -17.34 0.92
CA LEU A 920 -36.08 -16.41 0.07
C LEU A 920 -35.45 -16.27 -1.32
N SER A 921 -34.14 -16.08 -1.41
CA SER A 921 -33.39 -16.04 -2.69
C SER A 921 -33.62 -17.33 -3.51
N LYS A 922 -33.57 -18.51 -2.85
CA LYS A 922 -33.87 -19.81 -3.48
C LYS A 922 -35.34 -19.99 -3.84
N TYR A 923 -36.27 -19.28 -3.19
CA TYR A 923 -37.67 -19.23 -3.62
C TYR A 923 -37.82 -18.45 -4.93
N HIS A 924 -37.22 -17.26 -5.04
CA HIS A 924 -37.20 -16.50 -6.29
C HIS A 924 -36.51 -17.28 -7.44
N GLU A 925 -35.43 -18.02 -7.16
CA GLU A 925 -34.84 -18.94 -8.15
C GLU A 925 -35.78 -20.11 -8.54
N SER A 926 -36.65 -20.56 -7.64
CA SER A 926 -37.62 -21.63 -7.94
C SER A 926 -38.77 -21.14 -8.84
N LEU A 927 -39.22 -19.89 -8.72
CA LEU A 927 -40.24 -19.30 -9.60
C LEU A 927 -39.81 -19.29 -11.07
N ILE A 928 -38.51 -19.13 -11.34
CA ILE A 928 -37.94 -19.22 -12.71
C ILE A 928 -38.15 -20.63 -13.32
N LYS A 929 -38.23 -21.67 -12.49
CA LYS A 929 -38.35 -23.08 -12.90
C LYS A 929 -39.82 -23.56 -12.95
N SER A 930 -40.73 -22.82 -12.33
CA SER A 930 -42.18 -23.06 -12.35
C SER A 930 -42.95 -21.73 -12.45
N PRO A 931 -43.07 -21.15 -13.65
CA PRO A 931 -43.72 -19.86 -13.84
C PRO A 931 -45.24 -19.95 -13.66
N GLU A 932 -45.79 -19.04 -12.87
CA GLU A 932 -47.24 -18.84 -12.72
C GLU A 932 -47.68 -17.62 -13.53
N GLN A 933 -48.97 -17.50 -13.87
CA GLN A 933 -49.46 -16.42 -14.75
C GLN A 933 -49.30 -15.00 -14.19
N THR A 934 -48.96 -14.88 -12.90
CA THR A 934 -48.69 -13.64 -12.16
C THR A 934 -47.23 -13.46 -11.74
N SER A 935 -46.31 -14.36 -12.10
CA SER A 935 -44.89 -14.23 -11.71
C SER A 935 -44.15 -13.16 -12.53
N PRO A 936 -43.28 -12.34 -11.92
CA PRO A 936 -42.46 -11.36 -12.64
C PRO A 936 -41.42 -12.04 -13.54
N THR A 937 -40.85 -11.28 -14.49
CA THR A 937 -39.97 -11.79 -15.54
C THR A 937 -38.80 -12.60 -14.95
N ALA A 938 -38.34 -13.65 -15.64
CA ALA A 938 -37.24 -14.50 -15.17
C ALA A 938 -35.97 -13.70 -14.76
N LYS A 939 -35.68 -12.61 -15.50
CA LYS A 939 -34.63 -11.63 -15.18
C LYS A 939 -34.88 -10.88 -13.87
N GLU A 940 -36.12 -10.48 -13.60
CA GLU A 940 -36.52 -9.76 -12.37
C GLU A 940 -36.50 -10.70 -11.16
N CYS A 941 -36.95 -11.96 -11.33
CA CYS A 941 -36.80 -13.01 -10.32
C CYS A 941 -35.32 -13.28 -9.99
N LEU A 942 -34.45 -13.34 -10.99
CA LEU A 942 -33.02 -13.62 -10.79
C LEU A 942 -32.29 -12.39 -10.20
N GLN A 943 -32.63 -11.19 -10.66
CA GLN A 943 -32.09 -9.96 -10.08
C GLN A 943 -32.51 -9.78 -8.62
N THR A 944 -33.79 -9.95 -8.27
CA THR A 944 -34.23 -9.91 -6.87
C THR A 944 -33.57 -11.00 -6.02
N ALA A 945 -33.42 -12.24 -6.53
CA ALA A 945 -32.68 -13.29 -5.84
C ALA A 945 -31.20 -12.95 -5.60
N SER A 946 -30.56 -12.27 -6.56
CA SER A 946 -29.17 -11.81 -6.51
C SER A 946 -28.98 -10.64 -5.53
N ASP A 947 -29.79 -9.60 -5.66
CA ASP A 947 -29.68 -8.38 -4.85
C ASP A 947 -29.95 -8.70 -3.36
N LEU A 948 -31.01 -9.48 -3.05
CA LEU A 948 -31.30 -9.98 -1.70
C LEU A 948 -30.11 -10.71 -1.04
N LEU A 949 -29.33 -11.46 -1.82
CA LEU A 949 -28.17 -12.19 -1.30
C LEU A 949 -26.90 -11.33 -1.29
N SER A 950 -26.79 -10.35 -2.19
CA SER A 950 -25.66 -9.41 -2.30
C SER A 950 -25.66 -8.32 -1.22
N ASP A 951 -26.83 -7.96 -0.67
CA ASP A 951 -26.97 -7.01 0.44
C ASP A 951 -26.39 -7.57 1.76
N LEU A 952 -26.21 -8.90 1.85
CA LEU A 952 -25.62 -9.55 3.02
C LEU A 952 -24.08 -9.57 2.91
N GLN A 953 -23.43 -8.76 3.75
CA GLN A 953 -21.98 -8.75 3.94
C GLN A 953 -21.50 -9.92 4.81
N VAL A 954 -21.79 -11.15 4.36
CA VAL A 954 -21.58 -12.41 5.09
C VAL A 954 -20.12 -12.62 5.55
N GLU A 955 -19.16 -12.02 4.86
CA GLU A 955 -17.75 -11.99 5.26
C GLU A 955 -17.50 -11.37 6.65
N THR A 956 -18.37 -10.45 7.11
CA THR A 956 -18.21 -9.74 8.40
C THR A 956 -18.77 -10.50 9.60
N TYR A 957 -19.68 -11.46 9.39
CA TYR A 957 -20.46 -12.10 10.46
C TYR A 957 -19.60 -13.02 11.32
N SER A 958 -19.01 -12.49 12.40
CA SER A 958 -18.08 -13.20 13.29
C SER A 958 -18.60 -14.58 13.74
N SER A 959 -19.90 -14.67 14.02
CA SER A 959 -20.62 -15.84 14.55
C SER A 959 -20.74 -17.06 13.60
N MET A 960 -20.57 -16.88 12.28
CA MET A 960 -20.88 -17.95 11.31
C MET A 960 -19.66 -18.81 10.94
N GLU A 961 -19.87 -20.11 10.68
CA GLU A 961 -18.82 -21.09 10.35
C GLU A 961 -18.03 -20.68 9.09
N ARG A 962 -16.70 -20.88 9.07
CA ARG A 962 -15.84 -20.55 7.92
C ARG A 962 -16.25 -21.29 6.64
N ARG A 963 -16.75 -22.53 6.78
CA ARG A 963 -17.31 -23.30 5.67
C ARG A 963 -18.61 -22.69 5.15
N GLU A 964 -19.56 -22.44 6.05
CA GLU A 964 -20.86 -21.84 5.71
C GLU A 964 -20.68 -20.46 5.03
N LYS A 965 -19.77 -19.62 5.54
CA LYS A 965 -19.37 -18.33 4.91
C LYS A 965 -18.92 -18.52 3.46
N THR A 966 -18.07 -19.53 3.21
CA THR A 966 -17.56 -19.84 1.88
C THR A 966 -18.70 -20.33 0.97
N GLU A 967 -19.58 -21.20 1.46
CA GLU A 967 -20.76 -21.68 0.73
C GLU A 967 -21.74 -20.56 0.37
N PHE A 968 -21.94 -19.56 1.23
CA PHE A 968 -22.71 -18.34 0.94
C PHE A 968 -22.07 -17.46 -0.15
N ILE A 969 -20.77 -17.16 -0.06
CA ILE A 969 -20.06 -16.32 -1.05
C ILE A 969 -20.07 -16.99 -2.43
N LEU A 970 -19.94 -18.32 -2.49
CA LEU A 970 -20.03 -19.06 -3.76
C LEU A 970 -21.43 -19.03 -4.38
N GLU A 971 -22.51 -19.04 -3.58
CA GLU A 971 -23.88 -18.84 -4.08
C GLU A 971 -24.12 -17.39 -4.56
N GLN A 972 -23.56 -16.37 -3.88
CA GLN A 972 -23.55 -14.99 -4.37
C GLN A 972 -22.89 -14.90 -5.76
N MET A 973 -21.68 -15.46 -5.91
CA MET A 973 -20.97 -15.49 -7.20
C MET A 973 -21.78 -16.21 -8.28
N ARG A 974 -22.40 -17.36 -7.98
CA ARG A 974 -23.23 -18.11 -8.94
C ARG A 974 -24.41 -17.29 -9.45
N LEU A 975 -25.15 -16.62 -8.56
CA LEU A 975 -26.30 -15.80 -8.95
C LEU A 975 -25.88 -14.60 -9.80
N LEU A 976 -24.76 -13.95 -9.46
CA LEU A 976 -24.19 -12.86 -10.25
C LEU A 976 -23.77 -13.31 -11.66
N ILE A 977 -23.11 -14.46 -11.79
CA ILE A 977 -22.75 -15.04 -13.11
C ILE A 977 -24.00 -15.33 -13.95
N ALA A 978 -25.04 -15.90 -13.32
CA ALA A 978 -26.30 -16.19 -14.01
C ALA A 978 -27.02 -14.91 -14.46
N LEU A 979 -27.02 -13.85 -13.64
CA LEU A 979 -27.59 -12.54 -13.99
C LEU A 979 -26.80 -11.87 -15.12
N ALA A 980 -25.47 -11.94 -15.07
CA ALA A 980 -24.58 -11.39 -16.09
C ALA A 980 -24.86 -12.00 -17.46
N ARG A 981 -24.90 -13.35 -17.56
CA ARG A 981 -25.20 -14.07 -18.82
C ARG A 981 -26.55 -13.68 -19.42
N VAL A 982 -27.59 -13.49 -18.60
CA VAL A 982 -28.91 -13.05 -19.08
C VAL A 982 -28.80 -11.64 -19.68
N LYS A 983 -28.20 -10.69 -18.96
CA LYS A 983 -27.99 -9.31 -19.46
C LYS A 983 -27.11 -9.23 -20.70
N ASP A 984 -26.09 -10.08 -20.80
CA ASP A 984 -25.22 -10.18 -21.98
C ASP A 984 -25.97 -10.74 -23.19
N SER A 985 -26.85 -11.75 -22.99
CA SER A 985 -27.67 -12.34 -24.06
C SER A 985 -28.73 -11.40 -24.64
N GLU A 986 -29.14 -10.37 -23.90
CA GLU A 986 -30.07 -9.34 -24.36
C GLU A 986 -29.37 -8.25 -25.20
N LYS A 987 -28.04 -8.15 -25.16
CA LYS A 987 -27.27 -7.12 -25.86
C LYS A 987 -27.17 -7.44 -27.36
N LYS A 988 -28.01 -6.80 -28.18
CA LYS A 988 -27.93 -6.90 -29.64
C LYS A 988 -26.58 -6.38 -30.17
N PRO A 989 -25.96 -7.05 -31.17
CA PRO A 989 -24.64 -6.69 -31.68
C PRO A 989 -24.65 -5.50 -32.65
N SER A 990 -25.47 -4.46 -32.39
CA SER A 990 -25.69 -3.31 -33.28
C SER A 990 -25.25 -1.95 -32.72
N ASP A 991 -25.08 -1.81 -31.41
CA ASP A 991 -24.81 -0.53 -30.73
C ASP A 991 -23.36 -0.42 -30.22
N ASP A 992 -22.43 -0.44 -31.16
CA ASP A 992 -20.99 -0.61 -30.92
C ASP A 992 -20.26 0.68 -30.49
N LYS A 993 -20.98 1.79 -30.21
CA LYS A 993 -20.38 3.15 -30.13
C LYS A 993 -20.97 4.13 -29.09
N LYS A 994 -21.60 3.69 -27.99
CA LYS A 994 -21.94 4.65 -26.91
C LYS A 994 -21.91 4.19 -25.45
N ASP A 995 -22.27 2.95 -25.14
CA ASP A 995 -22.42 2.52 -23.74
C ASP A 995 -21.17 1.80 -23.20
N ILE A 996 -20.31 2.57 -22.53
CA ILE A 996 -19.07 2.10 -21.88
C ILE A 996 -19.35 1.20 -20.64
N MET A 997 -20.62 1.04 -20.24
CA MET A 997 -21.07 0.08 -19.22
C MET A 997 -22.39 -0.62 -19.64
N GLY A 998 -22.57 -0.91 -20.93
CA GLY A 998 -23.77 -1.59 -21.44
C GLY A 998 -23.62 -3.12 -21.45
N GLY A 999 -24.29 -3.83 -20.54
CA GLY A 999 -24.34 -5.31 -20.50
C GLY A 999 -24.41 -5.88 -19.08
N GLY A 1000 -24.02 -7.15 -18.92
CA GLY A 1000 -23.81 -7.82 -17.63
C GLY A 1000 -22.45 -7.52 -16.99
N GLU A 1001 -21.67 -6.61 -17.56
CA GLU A 1001 -20.31 -6.24 -17.12
C GLU A 1001 -20.27 -5.81 -15.63
N GLY A 1002 -21.27 -5.05 -15.17
CA GLY A 1002 -21.39 -4.66 -13.76
C GLY A 1002 -21.52 -5.85 -12.81
N GLU A 1003 -22.22 -6.91 -13.23
CA GLU A 1003 -22.29 -8.17 -12.49
C GLU A 1003 -20.98 -8.95 -12.55
N TRP A 1004 -20.30 -9.02 -13.71
CA TRP A 1004 -18.97 -9.64 -13.80
C TRP A 1004 -17.93 -8.94 -12.91
N VAL A 1005 -18.00 -7.62 -12.74
CA VAL A 1005 -17.17 -6.88 -11.78
C VAL A 1005 -17.52 -7.28 -10.33
N LYS A 1006 -18.81 -7.41 -9.98
CA LYS A 1006 -19.23 -7.94 -8.67
C LYS A 1006 -18.70 -9.36 -8.43
N VAL A 1007 -18.66 -10.24 -9.44
CA VAL A 1007 -18.07 -11.59 -9.36
C VAL A 1007 -16.57 -11.51 -9.02
N ARG A 1008 -15.81 -10.62 -9.68
CA ARG A 1008 -14.37 -10.40 -9.39
C ARG A 1008 -14.14 -9.97 -7.94
N VAL A 1009 -15.01 -9.09 -7.42
CA VAL A 1009 -14.95 -8.64 -6.01
C VAL A 1009 -15.31 -9.77 -5.05
N GLY A 1010 -16.36 -10.55 -5.36
CA GLY A 1010 -16.73 -11.75 -4.60
C GLY A 1010 -15.61 -12.79 -4.52
N GLY A 1011 -14.92 -13.03 -5.64
CA GLY A 1011 -13.78 -13.95 -5.68
C GLY A 1011 -12.65 -13.56 -4.70
N ARG A 1012 -12.36 -12.25 -4.56
CA ARG A 1012 -11.37 -11.74 -3.60
C ARG A 1012 -11.78 -11.91 -2.13
N LYS A 1013 -13.05 -12.16 -1.81
CA LYS A 1013 -13.51 -12.48 -0.44
C LYS A 1013 -13.19 -13.92 -0.03
N VAL A 1014 -12.94 -14.82 -0.98
CA VAL A 1014 -12.69 -16.24 -0.71
C VAL A 1014 -11.22 -16.46 -0.37
N ASN A 1015 -10.96 -17.06 0.80
CA ASN A 1015 -9.60 -17.29 1.28
C ASN A 1015 -9.05 -18.63 0.76
N GLU A 1016 -8.11 -18.58 -0.20
CA GLU A 1016 -7.54 -19.78 -0.84
C GLU A 1016 -6.92 -20.79 0.14
N SER A 1017 -6.39 -20.36 1.29
CA SER A 1017 -5.81 -21.27 2.29
C SER A 1017 -6.83 -22.28 2.84
N PHE A 1018 -8.11 -21.88 2.92
CA PHE A 1018 -9.21 -22.73 3.37
C PHE A 1018 -9.64 -23.76 2.32
N LEU A 1019 -9.47 -23.42 1.04
CA LEU A 1019 -9.77 -24.29 -0.10
C LEU A 1019 -8.69 -25.36 -0.34
N ALA A 1020 -7.52 -25.25 0.32
CA ALA A 1020 -6.48 -26.27 0.29
C ALA A 1020 -6.75 -27.44 1.25
N GLU A 1021 -7.68 -27.30 2.19
CA GLU A 1021 -8.07 -28.35 3.13
C GLU A 1021 -8.86 -29.46 2.42
N LYS A 1022 -8.46 -30.74 2.57
CA LYS A 1022 -9.10 -31.89 1.90
C LYS A 1022 -10.60 -32.03 2.19
N ALA A 1023 -11.10 -31.49 3.30
CA ALA A 1023 -12.53 -31.46 3.62
C ALA A 1023 -13.35 -30.50 2.73
N ASN A 1024 -12.72 -29.49 2.14
CA ASN A 1024 -13.37 -28.41 1.38
C ASN A 1024 -13.14 -28.50 -0.13
N GLU A 1025 -12.72 -29.67 -0.62
CA GLU A 1025 -12.39 -29.91 -2.03
C GLU A 1025 -13.58 -29.60 -2.96
N ASP A 1026 -14.81 -29.89 -2.55
CA ASP A 1026 -16.02 -29.57 -3.32
C ASP A 1026 -16.24 -28.06 -3.47
N LEU A 1027 -15.79 -27.25 -2.50
CA LEU A 1027 -15.81 -25.79 -2.57
C LEU A 1027 -14.67 -25.26 -3.45
N LYS A 1028 -13.48 -25.87 -3.36
CA LYS A 1028 -12.34 -25.58 -4.23
C LYS A 1028 -12.72 -25.69 -5.71
N LEU A 1029 -13.40 -26.78 -6.10
CA LEU A 1029 -13.81 -27.01 -7.48
C LEU A 1029 -14.92 -26.04 -7.94
N LYS A 1030 -15.93 -25.76 -7.10
CA LYS A 1030 -16.97 -24.75 -7.40
C LYS A 1030 -16.35 -23.36 -7.62
N TYR A 1031 -15.44 -22.95 -6.74
CA TYR A 1031 -14.75 -21.67 -6.81
C TYR A 1031 -13.97 -21.52 -8.12
N TYR A 1032 -13.05 -22.44 -8.42
CA TYR A 1032 -12.21 -22.28 -9.61
C TYR A 1032 -13.00 -22.41 -10.91
N ASN A 1033 -14.06 -23.22 -10.98
CA ASN A 1033 -14.95 -23.24 -12.15
C ASN A 1033 -15.55 -21.84 -12.43
N MET A 1034 -16.06 -21.15 -11.40
CA MET A 1034 -16.61 -19.79 -11.57
C MET A 1034 -15.53 -18.75 -11.90
N MET A 1035 -14.33 -18.87 -11.33
CA MET A 1035 -13.19 -17.99 -11.66
C MET A 1035 -12.66 -18.20 -13.09
N ILE A 1036 -12.72 -19.44 -13.60
CA ILE A 1036 -12.41 -19.78 -14.99
C ILE A 1036 -13.45 -19.15 -15.92
N GLU A 1037 -14.75 -19.28 -15.65
CA GLU A 1037 -15.80 -18.66 -16.45
C GLU A 1037 -15.65 -17.13 -16.54
N TYR A 1038 -15.32 -16.47 -15.42
CA TYR A 1038 -14.98 -15.05 -15.38
C TYR A 1038 -13.77 -14.70 -16.27
N ALA A 1039 -12.65 -15.42 -16.11
CA ALA A 1039 -11.42 -15.16 -16.85
C ALA A 1039 -11.59 -15.40 -18.36
N LEU A 1040 -12.35 -16.42 -18.76
CA LEU A 1040 -12.65 -16.70 -20.17
C LEU A 1040 -13.51 -15.60 -20.81
N ASN A 1041 -14.48 -15.04 -20.09
CA ASN A 1041 -15.27 -13.91 -20.58
C ASN A 1041 -14.39 -12.66 -20.81
N GLN A 1042 -13.48 -12.37 -19.87
CA GLN A 1042 -12.50 -11.27 -19.99
C GLN A 1042 -11.34 -11.57 -20.97
N SER A 1043 -11.27 -12.77 -21.55
CA SER A 1043 -10.13 -13.24 -22.37
C SER A 1043 -8.77 -13.25 -21.62
N GLU A 1044 -8.79 -13.34 -20.28
CA GLU A 1044 -7.62 -13.41 -19.40
C GLU A 1044 -7.04 -14.86 -19.38
N TYR A 1045 -6.57 -15.35 -20.53
CA TYR A 1045 -6.16 -16.77 -20.71
C TYR A 1045 -5.08 -17.26 -19.73
N LEU A 1046 -4.14 -16.38 -19.34
CA LEU A 1046 -3.09 -16.73 -18.38
C LEU A 1046 -3.69 -17.09 -16.99
N ASP A 1047 -4.69 -16.34 -16.53
CA ASP A 1047 -5.32 -16.59 -15.24
C ASP A 1047 -6.28 -17.78 -15.30
N ALA A 1048 -6.98 -17.97 -16.43
CA ALA A 1048 -7.71 -19.22 -16.69
C ALA A 1048 -6.77 -20.45 -16.58
N ALA A 1049 -5.57 -20.40 -17.16
CA ALA A 1049 -4.57 -21.45 -17.02
C ALA A 1049 -4.10 -21.65 -15.57
N LYS A 1050 -3.83 -20.57 -14.81
CA LYS A 1050 -3.51 -20.66 -13.37
C LYS A 1050 -4.63 -21.34 -12.57
N TYR A 1051 -5.89 -21.02 -12.83
CA TYR A 1051 -7.03 -21.66 -12.16
C TYR A 1051 -7.15 -23.14 -12.54
N TYR A 1052 -7.01 -23.51 -13.82
CA TYR A 1052 -6.97 -24.91 -14.23
C TYR A 1052 -5.77 -25.67 -13.61
N TYR A 1053 -4.62 -25.03 -13.41
CA TYR A 1053 -3.49 -25.63 -12.69
C TYR A 1053 -3.81 -25.89 -11.21
N LYS A 1054 -4.41 -24.93 -10.50
CA LYS A 1054 -4.89 -25.13 -9.13
C LYS A 1054 -5.99 -26.19 -9.03
N VAL A 1055 -6.78 -26.41 -10.09
CA VAL A 1055 -7.74 -27.53 -10.19
C VAL A 1055 -7.02 -28.86 -10.40
N TRP A 1056 -6.07 -28.95 -11.34
CA TRP A 1056 -5.29 -30.17 -11.63
C TRP A 1056 -4.42 -30.63 -10.45
N GLU A 1057 -3.87 -29.71 -9.65
CA GLU A 1057 -3.12 -30.01 -8.43
C GLU A 1057 -3.96 -30.73 -7.36
N THR A 1058 -5.28 -30.69 -7.45
CA THR A 1058 -6.20 -31.28 -6.46
C THR A 1058 -6.12 -32.81 -6.47
N PRO A 1059 -5.95 -33.48 -5.30
CA PRO A 1059 -5.70 -34.93 -5.24
C PRO A 1059 -6.68 -35.79 -6.05
N SER A 1060 -8.00 -35.62 -5.88
CA SER A 1060 -8.99 -36.46 -6.57
C SER A 1060 -9.09 -36.21 -8.08
N ILE A 1061 -8.45 -35.16 -8.60
CA ILE A 1061 -8.31 -34.88 -10.05
C ILE A 1061 -6.95 -35.37 -10.56
N LYS A 1062 -5.90 -35.30 -9.73
CA LYS A 1062 -4.57 -35.83 -10.04
C LYS A 1062 -4.52 -37.36 -10.03
N GLU A 1063 -5.38 -38.00 -9.24
CA GLU A 1063 -5.62 -39.45 -9.24
C GLU A 1063 -6.47 -39.92 -10.46
N ASP A 1064 -7.28 -39.02 -11.08
CA ASP A 1064 -8.05 -39.29 -12.30
C ASP A 1064 -7.22 -38.99 -13.57
N GLU A 1065 -6.22 -39.85 -13.83
CA GLU A 1065 -5.25 -39.66 -14.92
C GLU A 1065 -5.88 -39.65 -16.33
N ASN A 1066 -7.04 -40.29 -16.54
CA ASN A 1066 -7.65 -40.48 -17.85
C ASN A 1066 -8.85 -39.57 -18.14
N GLY A 1067 -9.60 -39.16 -17.10
CA GLY A 1067 -10.77 -38.30 -17.24
C GLY A 1067 -10.44 -36.83 -17.00
N ARG A 1068 -10.74 -36.35 -15.80
CA ARG A 1068 -10.69 -34.93 -15.44
C ARG A 1068 -9.27 -34.39 -15.34
N GLY A 1069 -8.31 -35.19 -14.86
CA GLY A 1069 -6.90 -34.79 -14.77
C GLY A 1069 -6.32 -34.48 -16.14
N ARG A 1070 -6.55 -35.37 -17.11
CA ARG A 1070 -6.19 -35.16 -18.52
C ARG A 1070 -6.86 -33.92 -19.10
N ALA A 1071 -8.19 -33.81 -19.00
CA ALA A 1071 -8.94 -32.70 -19.59
C ALA A 1071 -8.64 -31.33 -18.92
N ALA A 1072 -8.12 -31.31 -17.69
CA ALA A 1072 -7.56 -30.12 -17.08
C ALA A 1072 -6.18 -29.79 -17.68
N LEU A 1073 -5.26 -30.77 -17.75
CA LEU A 1073 -3.89 -30.56 -18.24
C LEU A 1073 -3.85 -30.14 -19.72
N GLU A 1074 -4.71 -30.70 -20.58
CA GLU A 1074 -4.88 -30.25 -21.96
C GLU A 1074 -5.32 -28.77 -22.02
N ARG A 1075 -6.34 -28.38 -21.24
CA ARG A 1075 -6.83 -26.99 -21.18
C ARG A 1075 -5.78 -26.02 -20.63
N ILE A 1076 -4.96 -26.42 -19.65
CA ILE A 1076 -3.81 -25.62 -19.19
C ILE A 1076 -2.88 -25.30 -20.37
N VAL A 1077 -2.45 -26.31 -21.13
CA VAL A 1077 -1.55 -26.11 -22.28
C VAL A 1077 -2.15 -25.15 -23.29
N TYR A 1078 -3.41 -25.31 -23.66
CA TYR A 1078 -4.07 -24.44 -24.64
C TYR A 1078 -4.14 -22.98 -24.17
N TYR A 1079 -4.54 -22.73 -22.91
CA TYR A 1079 -4.66 -21.36 -22.40
C TYR A 1079 -3.30 -20.69 -22.10
N VAL A 1080 -2.27 -21.44 -21.71
CA VAL A 1080 -0.89 -20.88 -21.60
C VAL A 1080 -0.33 -20.51 -22.99
N VAL A 1081 -0.64 -21.27 -24.04
CA VAL A 1081 -0.21 -20.95 -25.42
C VAL A 1081 -1.00 -19.77 -26.02
N LEU A 1082 -2.28 -19.62 -25.67
CA LEU A 1082 -3.13 -18.47 -26.07
C LEU A 1082 -2.78 -17.16 -25.33
N ALA A 1083 -2.22 -17.26 -24.13
CA ALA A 1083 -1.82 -16.10 -23.34
C ALA A 1083 -0.75 -15.24 -24.06
N PRO A 1084 -0.80 -13.90 -23.93
CA PRO A 1084 0.28 -13.04 -24.41
C PRO A 1084 1.59 -13.35 -23.68
N HIS A 1085 2.72 -13.14 -24.35
CA HIS A 1085 4.03 -13.44 -23.77
C HIS A 1085 4.41 -12.42 -22.68
N ASP A 1086 4.48 -12.92 -21.45
CA ASP A 1086 5.01 -12.24 -20.28
C ASP A 1086 5.93 -13.20 -19.48
N ASN A 1087 6.65 -12.68 -18.49
CA ASN A 1087 7.55 -13.46 -17.64
C ASN A 1087 6.83 -14.62 -16.93
N GLU A 1088 5.62 -14.39 -16.41
CA GLU A 1088 4.81 -15.45 -15.79
C GLU A 1088 4.41 -16.55 -16.80
N GLN A 1089 4.07 -16.16 -18.02
CA GLN A 1089 3.68 -17.08 -19.10
C GLN A 1089 4.87 -17.96 -19.53
N SER A 1090 6.07 -17.37 -19.60
CA SER A 1090 7.32 -18.06 -19.92
C SER A 1090 7.76 -19.04 -18.82
N ASP A 1091 7.68 -18.62 -17.55
CA ASP A 1091 7.92 -19.48 -16.39
C ASP A 1091 6.93 -20.66 -16.34
N MET A 1092 5.64 -20.41 -16.58
CA MET A 1092 4.63 -21.46 -16.60
C MET A 1092 4.83 -22.45 -17.76
N LEU A 1093 5.18 -21.98 -18.97
CA LEU A 1093 5.55 -22.85 -20.09
C LEU A 1093 6.74 -23.76 -19.73
N HIS A 1094 7.82 -23.20 -19.18
CA HIS A 1094 9.00 -23.98 -18.84
C HIS A 1094 8.76 -24.93 -17.64
N ARG A 1095 7.87 -24.58 -16.70
CA ARG A 1095 7.43 -25.50 -15.63
C ARG A 1095 6.67 -26.69 -16.22
N LEU A 1096 5.69 -26.44 -17.09
CA LEU A 1096 4.88 -27.48 -17.72
C LEU A 1096 5.70 -28.39 -18.65
N PHE A 1097 6.65 -27.83 -19.41
CA PHE A 1097 7.55 -28.60 -20.28
C PHE A 1097 8.40 -29.63 -19.53
N ASN A 1098 8.73 -29.36 -18.26
CA ASN A 1098 9.49 -30.25 -17.40
C ASN A 1098 8.61 -31.24 -16.59
N ASP A 1099 7.28 -31.19 -16.70
CA ASP A 1099 6.38 -32.05 -15.94
C ASP A 1099 6.23 -33.44 -16.60
N SER A 1100 6.45 -34.49 -15.82
CA SER A 1100 6.33 -35.88 -16.28
C SER A 1100 4.90 -36.29 -16.65
N ALA A 1101 3.89 -35.55 -16.18
CA ALA A 1101 2.51 -35.74 -16.61
C ALA A 1101 2.27 -35.29 -18.07
N LEU A 1102 2.95 -34.23 -18.53
CA LEU A 1102 2.82 -33.73 -19.91
C LEU A 1102 3.48 -34.67 -20.92
N LEU A 1103 4.56 -35.38 -20.54
CA LEU A 1103 5.23 -36.39 -21.37
C LEU A 1103 4.32 -37.57 -21.79
N ARG A 1104 3.14 -37.73 -21.19
CA ARG A 1104 2.14 -38.74 -21.59
C ARG A 1104 1.20 -38.26 -22.68
N LEU A 1105 1.25 -36.98 -23.05
CA LEU A 1105 0.40 -36.32 -24.05
C LEU A 1105 1.27 -35.79 -25.19
N ASP A 1106 1.70 -36.68 -26.09
CA ASP A 1106 2.68 -36.40 -27.16
C ASP A 1106 2.38 -35.11 -27.95
N LEU A 1107 1.10 -34.88 -28.30
CA LEU A 1107 0.68 -33.73 -29.10
C LEU A 1107 0.81 -32.40 -28.31
N GLN A 1108 0.36 -32.38 -27.06
CA GLN A 1108 0.42 -31.22 -26.20
C GLN A 1108 1.87 -30.94 -25.75
N TYR A 1109 2.66 -31.98 -25.51
CA TYR A 1109 4.09 -31.87 -25.27
C TYR A 1109 4.83 -31.29 -26.49
N ALA A 1110 4.53 -31.77 -27.70
CA ALA A 1110 5.10 -31.24 -28.93
C ALA A 1110 4.72 -29.76 -29.15
N LEU A 1111 3.48 -29.36 -28.86
CA LEU A 1111 3.05 -27.97 -28.94
C LEU A 1111 3.80 -27.07 -27.94
N VAL A 1112 3.93 -27.48 -26.67
CA VAL A 1112 4.70 -26.73 -25.65
C VAL A 1112 6.20 -26.69 -26.02
N LYS A 1113 6.74 -27.77 -26.59
CA LYS A 1113 8.12 -27.81 -27.10
C LYS A 1113 8.34 -26.74 -28.17
N CYS A 1114 7.45 -26.64 -29.16
CA CYS A 1114 7.54 -25.64 -30.22
C CYS A 1114 7.56 -24.20 -29.68
N PHE A 1115 6.74 -23.87 -28.67
CA PHE A 1115 6.72 -22.53 -28.06
C PHE A 1115 7.86 -22.25 -27.06
N THR A 1116 8.57 -23.28 -26.57
CA THR A 1116 9.72 -23.13 -25.65
C THR A 1116 11.08 -23.17 -26.38
N THR A 1117 11.17 -23.83 -27.54
CA THR A 1117 12.31 -23.69 -28.45
C THR A 1117 12.40 -22.27 -29.02
N GLN A 1118 13.62 -21.80 -29.32
CA GLN A 1118 13.85 -20.48 -29.91
C GLN A 1118 13.98 -20.57 -31.44
N GLU A 1119 13.04 -21.29 -32.07
CA GLU A 1119 13.02 -21.61 -33.50
C GLU A 1119 11.80 -21.01 -34.22
N LEU A 1120 11.95 -20.67 -35.50
CA LEU A 1120 10.89 -20.04 -36.30
C LEU A 1120 9.81 -21.06 -36.70
N MET A 1121 8.56 -20.77 -36.37
CA MET A 1121 7.40 -21.62 -36.67
C MET A 1121 6.58 -21.05 -37.83
N ARG A 1122 6.45 -21.77 -38.95
CA ARG A 1122 5.57 -21.31 -40.05
C ARG A 1122 4.12 -21.77 -39.83
N TRP A 1123 3.18 -20.83 -39.93
CA TRP A 1123 1.77 -21.07 -39.59
C TRP A 1123 1.14 -22.26 -40.35
N PRO A 1124 1.32 -22.42 -41.68
CA PRO A 1124 0.78 -23.57 -42.41
C PRO A 1124 1.28 -24.94 -41.91
N GLY A 1125 2.46 -24.99 -41.26
CA GLY A 1125 2.97 -26.19 -40.61
C GLY A 1125 2.25 -26.52 -39.31
N ILE A 1126 1.92 -25.50 -38.50
CA ILE A 1126 1.12 -25.68 -37.28
C ILE A 1126 -0.31 -26.08 -37.63
N GLU A 1127 -0.93 -25.40 -38.59
CA GLU A 1127 -2.31 -25.66 -39.01
C GLU A 1127 -2.49 -27.07 -39.59
N SER A 1128 -1.52 -27.56 -40.37
CA SER A 1128 -1.57 -28.93 -40.93
C SER A 1128 -1.26 -30.04 -39.92
N ILE A 1129 -0.32 -29.82 -38.98
CA ILE A 1129 0.08 -30.85 -38.00
C ILE A 1129 -0.89 -30.92 -36.81
N TYR A 1130 -1.29 -29.77 -36.27
CA TYR A 1130 -2.08 -29.71 -35.03
C TYR A 1130 -3.56 -29.40 -35.27
N GLY A 1131 -3.91 -28.68 -36.34
CA GLY A 1131 -5.27 -28.21 -36.60
C GLY A 1131 -6.37 -29.29 -36.60
N PRO A 1132 -6.19 -30.46 -37.24
CA PRO A 1132 -7.18 -31.53 -37.23
C PRO A 1132 -7.56 -32.01 -35.83
N ASN A 1133 -6.63 -31.99 -34.88
CA ASN A 1133 -6.83 -32.48 -33.51
C ASN A 1133 -7.24 -31.35 -32.55
N LEU A 1134 -6.64 -30.16 -32.69
CA LEU A 1134 -7.01 -29.01 -31.86
C LEU A 1134 -8.46 -28.58 -32.09
N ARG A 1135 -8.93 -28.53 -33.35
CA ARG A 1135 -10.32 -28.13 -33.67
C ARG A 1135 -11.39 -29.13 -33.22
N GLN A 1136 -11.02 -30.36 -32.86
CA GLN A 1136 -11.93 -31.33 -32.20
C GLN A 1136 -12.15 -31.02 -30.70
N THR A 1137 -11.37 -30.11 -30.11
CA THR A 1137 -11.45 -29.72 -28.70
C THR A 1137 -12.35 -28.50 -28.53
N ASP A 1138 -13.20 -28.49 -27.48
CA ASP A 1138 -14.09 -27.37 -27.09
C ASP A 1138 -13.47 -25.97 -27.21
N VAL A 1139 -12.17 -25.85 -26.91
CA VAL A 1139 -11.43 -24.58 -26.85
C VAL A 1139 -11.21 -23.97 -28.24
N PHE A 1140 -10.93 -24.78 -29.26
CA PHE A 1140 -10.62 -24.28 -30.61
C PHE A 1140 -11.78 -24.42 -31.61
N THR A 1141 -12.98 -24.75 -31.12
CA THR A 1141 -14.22 -24.62 -31.90
C THR A 1141 -14.60 -23.15 -32.13
N SER A 1142 -14.11 -22.22 -31.31
CA SER A 1142 -14.31 -20.77 -31.49
C SER A 1142 -13.29 -20.17 -32.47
N GLU A 1143 -13.78 -19.53 -33.54
CA GLU A 1143 -12.92 -18.88 -34.55
C GLU A 1143 -12.01 -17.81 -33.93
N LYS A 1144 -12.50 -17.01 -32.97
CA LYS A 1144 -11.69 -16.04 -32.22
C LYS A 1144 -10.46 -16.68 -31.58
N LEU A 1145 -10.63 -17.84 -30.94
CA LEU A 1145 -9.53 -18.54 -30.26
C LEU A 1145 -8.56 -19.19 -31.27
N TRP A 1146 -9.00 -19.45 -32.51
CA TRP A 1146 -8.11 -19.83 -33.62
C TRP A 1146 -7.27 -18.64 -34.12
N GLU A 1147 -7.87 -17.45 -34.24
CA GLU A 1147 -7.17 -16.22 -34.63
C GLU A 1147 -6.20 -15.72 -33.55
N ASP A 1148 -6.55 -15.85 -32.27
CA ASP A 1148 -5.65 -15.57 -31.14
C ASP A 1148 -4.43 -16.53 -31.18
N LEU A 1149 -4.63 -17.82 -31.46
CA LEU A 1149 -3.52 -18.78 -31.60
C LEU A 1149 -2.58 -18.40 -32.76
N HIS A 1150 -3.13 -18.08 -33.94
CA HIS A 1150 -2.35 -17.60 -35.08
C HIS A 1150 -1.55 -16.34 -34.72
N THR A 1151 -2.19 -15.41 -34.00
CA THR A 1151 -1.55 -14.19 -33.50
C THR A 1151 -0.35 -14.51 -32.58
N ARG A 1152 -0.47 -15.45 -31.64
CA ARG A 1152 0.65 -15.83 -30.74
C ARG A 1152 1.82 -16.48 -31.48
N VAL A 1153 1.57 -17.23 -32.56
CA VAL A 1153 2.64 -17.78 -33.43
C VAL A 1153 3.41 -16.64 -34.12
N ILE A 1154 2.71 -15.65 -34.69
CA ILE A 1154 3.34 -14.48 -35.32
C ILE A 1154 4.17 -13.69 -34.28
N GLU A 1155 3.62 -13.45 -33.09
CA GLU A 1155 4.31 -12.71 -32.02
C GLU A 1155 5.54 -13.47 -31.48
N HIS A 1156 5.47 -14.81 -31.40
CA HIS A 1156 6.63 -15.67 -31.08
C HIS A 1156 7.73 -15.54 -32.14
N ASN A 1157 7.39 -15.63 -33.43
CA ASN A 1157 8.34 -15.45 -34.53
C ASN A 1157 9.01 -14.07 -34.50
N ILE A 1158 8.25 -12.99 -34.28
CA ILE A 1158 8.80 -11.63 -34.19
C ILE A 1158 9.77 -11.50 -33.00
N ARG A 1159 9.47 -12.08 -31.84
CA ARG A 1159 10.39 -12.12 -30.68
C ARG A 1159 11.70 -12.86 -30.99
N ILE A 1160 11.65 -13.94 -31.78
CA ILE A 1160 12.83 -14.69 -32.24
C ILE A 1160 13.64 -13.88 -33.25
N VAL A 1161 12.99 -13.27 -34.25
CA VAL A 1161 13.69 -12.41 -35.21
C VAL A 1161 14.39 -11.27 -34.48
N ALA A 1162 13.76 -10.64 -33.49
CA ALA A 1162 14.36 -9.57 -32.70
C ALA A 1162 15.60 -10.00 -31.87
N LYS A 1163 15.69 -11.28 -31.46
CA LYS A 1163 16.88 -11.83 -30.78
C LYS A 1163 18.06 -12.05 -31.73
N TYR A 1164 17.80 -12.62 -32.91
CA TYR A 1164 18.86 -13.07 -33.82
C TYR A 1164 19.26 -12.04 -34.89
N TYR A 1165 18.34 -11.18 -35.34
CA TYR A 1165 18.58 -10.18 -36.40
C TYR A 1165 18.81 -8.79 -35.82
N THR A 1166 19.92 -8.15 -36.19
CA THR A 1166 20.17 -6.73 -35.87
C THR A 1166 19.40 -5.80 -36.81
N ARG A 1167 19.32 -6.19 -38.09
CA ARG A 1167 18.58 -5.57 -39.18
C ARG A 1167 17.94 -6.67 -40.04
N ILE A 1168 16.74 -6.42 -40.56
CA ILE A 1168 16.09 -7.28 -41.56
C ILE A 1168 15.36 -6.40 -42.58
N THR A 1169 15.22 -6.88 -43.83
CA THR A 1169 14.40 -6.22 -44.84
C THR A 1169 12.94 -6.66 -44.70
N LEU A 1170 12.00 -5.73 -44.87
CA LEU A 1170 10.56 -5.99 -44.71
C LEU A 1170 10.05 -7.12 -45.62
N PRO A 1171 10.47 -7.26 -46.91
CA PRO A 1171 10.09 -8.41 -47.74
C PRO A 1171 10.61 -9.77 -47.22
N ARG A 1172 11.76 -9.79 -46.53
CA ARG A 1172 12.25 -11.02 -45.89
C ARG A 1172 11.46 -11.31 -44.62
N LEU A 1173 11.09 -10.29 -43.85
CA LEU A 1173 10.24 -10.44 -42.66
C LEU A 1173 8.85 -10.98 -43.03
N THR A 1174 8.20 -10.45 -44.06
CA THR A 1174 6.90 -10.99 -44.53
C THR A 1174 6.99 -12.45 -44.97
N THR A 1175 8.09 -12.84 -45.63
CA THR A 1175 8.35 -14.24 -46.04
C THR A 1175 8.63 -15.19 -44.84
N LEU A 1176 8.98 -14.66 -43.67
CA LEU A 1176 9.19 -15.46 -42.45
C LEU A 1176 7.94 -15.53 -41.56
N LEU A 1177 7.00 -14.59 -41.72
CA LEU A 1177 5.74 -14.54 -40.99
C LEU A 1177 4.54 -15.06 -41.81
N ASP A 1178 4.74 -15.34 -43.10
CA ASP A 1178 3.69 -15.67 -44.08
C ASP A 1178 2.55 -14.60 -44.15
N LEU A 1179 2.89 -13.31 -43.91
CA LEU A 1179 1.96 -12.17 -43.82
C LEU A 1179 2.12 -11.13 -44.93
N SER A 1180 1.09 -10.30 -45.17
CA SER A 1180 1.23 -9.10 -46.01
C SER A 1180 2.08 -8.02 -45.32
N PRO A 1181 2.76 -7.13 -46.07
CA PRO A 1181 3.62 -6.09 -45.49
C PRO A 1181 2.86 -5.12 -44.58
N LYS A 1182 1.58 -4.83 -44.86
CA LYS A 1182 0.75 -3.95 -44.01
C LYS A 1182 0.47 -4.59 -42.65
N GLN A 1183 0.06 -5.86 -42.62
CA GLN A 1183 -0.18 -6.60 -41.38
C GLN A 1183 1.12 -6.81 -40.58
N ALA A 1184 2.24 -7.05 -41.27
CA ALA A 1184 3.54 -7.16 -40.62
C ALA A 1184 4.00 -5.82 -39.99
N GLU A 1185 3.80 -4.68 -40.66
CA GLU A 1185 4.02 -3.36 -40.06
C GLU A 1185 3.11 -3.11 -38.86
N GLU A 1186 1.83 -3.47 -38.95
CA GLU A 1186 0.82 -3.23 -37.90
C GLU A 1186 1.07 -4.05 -36.63
N ILE A 1187 1.28 -5.37 -36.76
CA ILE A 1187 1.57 -6.25 -35.61
C ILE A 1187 2.91 -5.88 -34.97
N LEU A 1188 3.93 -5.52 -35.75
CA LEU A 1188 5.21 -5.06 -35.22
C LEU A 1188 5.08 -3.70 -34.50
N CYS A 1189 4.27 -2.77 -35.02
CA CYS A 1189 3.92 -1.55 -34.30
C CYS A 1189 3.21 -1.84 -32.97
N ARG A 1190 2.23 -2.77 -32.96
CA ARG A 1190 1.52 -3.18 -31.74
C ARG A 1190 2.49 -3.71 -30.67
N LEU A 1191 3.41 -4.58 -31.05
CA LEU A 1191 4.43 -5.15 -30.15
C LEU A 1191 5.48 -4.16 -29.64
N VAL A 1192 5.74 -3.07 -30.38
CA VAL A 1192 6.60 -1.97 -29.93
C VAL A 1192 5.85 -1.02 -29.00
N VAL A 1193 4.53 -0.83 -29.21
CA VAL A 1193 3.67 -0.03 -28.32
C VAL A 1193 3.41 -0.74 -26.99
N SER A 1194 3.23 -2.07 -26.99
CA SER A 1194 3.13 -2.88 -25.77
C SER A 1194 4.45 -3.04 -25.01
N GLY A 1195 5.58 -2.62 -25.59
CA GLY A 1195 6.92 -2.77 -25.00
C GLY A 1195 7.49 -4.19 -25.06
N THR A 1196 6.81 -5.14 -25.71
CA THR A 1196 7.22 -6.56 -25.79
C THR A 1196 8.51 -6.75 -26.59
N ILE A 1197 8.76 -5.90 -27.59
CA ILE A 1197 10.05 -5.80 -28.30
C ILE A 1197 10.41 -4.34 -28.57
N TRP A 1198 11.71 -4.05 -28.72
CA TRP A 1198 12.18 -2.80 -29.30
C TRP A 1198 12.41 -2.99 -30.81
N ALA A 1199 11.86 -2.10 -31.63
CA ALA A 1199 12.18 -2.03 -33.05
C ALA A 1199 11.97 -0.61 -33.62
N ARG A 1200 12.61 -0.32 -34.76
CA ARG A 1200 12.32 0.85 -35.61
C ARG A 1200 12.24 0.43 -37.08
N ILE A 1201 11.16 0.81 -37.74
CA ILE A 1201 10.94 0.64 -39.18
C ILE A 1201 11.40 1.91 -39.90
N ASP A 1202 12.26 1.76 -40.90
CA ASP A 1202 12.53 2.79 -41.91
C ASP A 1202 11.71 2.46 -43.16
N ARG A 1203 10.58 3.17 -43.33
CA ARG A 1203 9.53 2.79 -44.29
C ARG A 1203 9.93 2.97 -45.76
N PRO A 1204 10.59 4.08 -46.17
CA PRO A 1204 11.04 4.26 -47.56
C PRO A 1204 12.13 3.26 -47.99
N THR A 1205 13.00 2.81 -47.08
CA THR A 1205 14.05 1.82 -47.40
C THR A 1205 13.61 0.38 -47.17
N GLY A 1206 12.52 0.16 -46.43
CA GLY A 1206 12.01 -1.16 -46.08
C GLY A 1206 12.91 -1.92 -45.10
N ILE A 1207 13.63 -1.23 -44.21
CA ILE A 1207 14.55 -1.84 -43.24
C ILE A 1207 13.98 -1.74 -41.82
N VAL A 1208 13.92 -2.88 -41.12
CA VAL A 1208 13.57 -2.96 -39.69
C VAL A 1208 14.85 -3.17 -38.88
N ASN A 1209 15.09 -2.31 -37.90
CA ASN A 1209 16.20 -2.40 -36.94
C ASN A 1209 15.66 -2.87 -35.58
N PHE A 1210 16.25 -3.91 -34.98
CA PHE A 1210 15.88 -4.40 -33.64
C PHE A 1210 16.86 -4.01 -32.53
N ARG A 1211 18.02 -3.41 -32.88
CA ARG A 1211 18.95 -2.86 -31.89
C ARG A 1211 18.70 -1.37 -31.65
N SER A 1212 18.59 -0.99 -30.38
CA SER A 1212 18.65 0.39 -29.93
C SER A 1212 19.96 1.07 -30.35
N SER A 1213 19.90 2.39 -30.55
CA SER A 1213 21.08 3.23 -30.73
C SER A 1213 21.81 3.36 -29.40
N LYS A 1214 22.82 2.50 -29.17
CA LYS A 1214 23.63 2.54 -27.96
C LYS A 1214 24.40 3.85 -27.81
N SER A 1215 24.57 4.32 -26.58
CA SER A 1215 25.47 5.45 -26.29
C SER A 1215 26.94 5.01 -26.38
N ALA A 1216 27.87 5.96 -26.48
CA ALA A 1216 29.30 5.66 -26.42
C ALA A 1216 29.70 5.02 -25.07
N GLU A 1217 29.03 5.41 -23.99
CA GLU A 1217 29.19 4.86 -22.64
C GLU A 1217 28.70 3.41 -22.56
N GLU A 1218 27.54 3.10 -23.14
CA GLU A 1218 27.01 1.72 -23.21
C GLU A 1218 27.95 0.79 -24.00
N VAL A 1219 28.50 1.25 -25.12
CA VAL A 1219 29.47 0.47 -25.91
C VAL A 1219 30.79 0.28 -25.14
N MET A 1220 31.23 1.28 -24.38
CA MET A 1220 32.41 1.17 -23.52
C MET A 1220 32.18 0.21 -22.35
N ASN A 1221 30.97 0.21 -21.77
CA ASN A 1221 30.56 -0.70 -20.70
C ASN A 1221 30.42 -2.15 -21.19
N ASP A 1222 29.82 -2.38 -22.36
CA ASP A 1222 29.81 -3.70 -23.03
C ASP A 1222 31.26 -4.23 -23.16
N TRP A 1223 32.14 -3.44 -23.77
CA TRP A 1223 33.54 -3.80 -24.03
C TRP A 1223 34.33 -4.04 -22.74
N SER A 1224 34.11 -3.23 -21.70
CA SER A 1224 34.68 -3.43 -20.37
C SER A 1224 34.21 -4.77 -19.77
N SER A 1225 32.93 -5.12 -19.91
CA SER A 1225 32.40 -6.40 -19.42
C SER A 1225 32.97 -7.61 -20.16
N ASP A 1226 33.18 -7.51 -21.47
CA ASP A 1226 33.79 -8.57 -22.28
C ASP A 1226 35.31 -8.67 -22.03
N MET A 1227 36.00 -7.56 -21.75
CA MET A 1227 37.39 -7.58 -21.28
C MET A 1227 37.51 -8.26 -19.91
N GLN A 1228 36.61 -7.96 -18.96
CA GLN A 1228 36.56 -8.64 -17.67
C GLN A 1228 36.28 -10.15 -17.82
N ARG A 1229 35.34 -10.54 -18.70
CA ARG A 1229 35.08 -11.95 -19.04
C ARG A 1229 36.34 -12.62 -19.60
N LEU A 1230 37.00 -12.00 -20.58
CA LEU A 1230 38.22 -12.51 -21.21
C LEU A 1230 39.34 -12.69 -20.18
N LEU A 1231 39.59 -11.71 -19.32
CA LEU A 1231 40.59 -11.82 -18.26
C LEU A 1231 40.24 -12.95 -17.27
N SER A 1232 38.97 -13.09 -16.88
CA SER A 1232 38.53 -14.20 -16.02
C SER A 1232 38.67 -15.58 -16.69
N LEU A 1233 38.55 -15.64 -18.02
CA LEU A 1233 38.72 -16.87 -18.81
C LEU A 1233 40.21 -17.22 -18.95
N VAL A 1234 41.09 -16.23 -19.13
CA VAL A 1234 42.54 -16.39 -19.11
C VAL A 1234 43.02 -16.85 -17.73
N GLU A 1235 42.51 -16.27 -16.64
CA GLU A 1235 42.86 -16.69 -15.26
C GLU A 1235 42.40 -18.14 -14.99
N LYS A 1236 41.16 -18.50 -15.37
CA LYS A 1236 40.64 -19.88 -15.27
C LYS A 1236 41.42 -20.89 -16.12
N THR A 1237 41.80 -20.53 -17.35
CA THR A 1237 42.56 -21.43 -18.23
C THR A 1237 44.01 -21.57 -17.78
N TRP A 1238 44.64 -20.53 -17.25
CA TRP A 1238 45.96 -20.61 -16.60
C TRP A 1238 45.94 -21.55 -15.39
N MET A 1239 44.94 -21.41 -14.50
CA MET A 1239 44.74 -22.34 -13.38
C MET A 1239 44.54 -23.78 -13.86
N GLY A 1240 43.72 -23.99 -14.90
CA GLY A 1240 43.48 -25.30 -15.50
C GLY A 1240 44.74 -25.93 -16.13
N VAL A 1241 45.55 -25.13 -16.84
CA VAL A 1241 46.82 -25.58 -17.43
C VAL A 1241 47.83 -25.94 -16.33
N ASN A 1242 47.94 -25.15 -15.27
CA ASN A 1242 48.83 -25.46 -14.15
C ASN A 1242 48.39 -26.73 -13.41
N ALA A 1243 47.08 -26.92 -13.20
CA ALA A 1243 46.55 -28.16 -12.62
C ALA A 1243 46.83 -29.37 -13.52
N ALA A 1244 46.69 -29.24 -14.84
CA ALA A 1244 47.03 -30.28 -15.81
C ALA A 1244 48.55 -30.59 -15.85
N GLN A 1245 49.41 -29.56 -15.77
CA GLN A 1245 50.87 -29.76 -15.68
C GLN A 1245 51.28 -30.44 -14.37
N ALA A 1246 50.69 -30.06 -13.24
CA ALA A 1246 50.92 -30.70 -11.95
C ALA A 1246 50.45 -32.17 -11.95
N ALA A 1247 49.32 -32.47 -12.61
CA ALA A 1247 48.86 -33.84 -12.82
C ALA A 1247 49.82 -34.64 -13.73
N GLN A 1248 50.29 -34.07 -14.85
CA GLN A 1248 51.26 -34.73 -15.72
C GLN A 1248 52.63 -34.95 -15.05
N ALA A 1249 53.07 -34.03 -14.18
CA ALA A 1249 54.27 -34.21 -13.37
C ALA A 1249 54.12 -35.40 -12.40
N ARG A 1250 52.96 -35.54 -11.75
CA ARG A 1250 52.60 -36.68 -10.90
C ARG A 1250 52.37 -38.01 -11.63
N VAL A 1251 52.41 -38.02 -12.96
CA VAL A 1251 52.32 -39.23 -13.81
C VAL A 1251 53.66 -39.56 -14.48
N LYS A 1252 54.66 -38.67 -14.37
CA LYS A 1252 56.04 -38.88 -14.83
C LYS A 1252 57.03 -39.16 -13.69
N ALA A 1253 56.58 -39.04 -12.44
CA ALA A 1253 57.29 -39.40 -11.22
C ALA A 1253 56.64 -40.65 -10.62
#